data_AF-A0A8J3WRT3-F1
#
_entry.id   AF-A0A8J3WRT3-F1
#
_cell.length_a   1.000
_cell.length_b   1.000
_cell.length_c   1.000
_cell.angle_alpha   90.00
_cell.angle_beta   90.00
_cell.angle_gamma   90.00
#
_symmetry.space_group_name_H-M   'P 1'
#
loop_
_entity.id
_entity.type
_entity.pdbx_description
1 polymer ?
#
loop_
_entity_poly.entity_id
_entity_poly.type
_entity_poly.pdbx_seq_one_letter_code
_entity_poly.pdbx_strand_id
1 'polypeptide(L)'
;MAQWCLGVDLGTSFSAGVIAAEGRFDILEVEGERRIPSAVMLDERGTLVAGRVAQRGIGISPERVERNPKRYVGRGRMLLGGVPVDVTDAMAALLELFVSEGRRRFDGAAPDCIALTHPVAWSEERKAVLVAAAKKVVRGVRIVLIDEPVASARYFASAGRVAAGSHLAVYDLGGGTFDAAVLTVDGSDFKVVGEPGGHDEIGGESFDEQVFAFLGTQIETHDPEWWEQVTTSSERRYLSYAADLFKMAREAKEALSKFDTSSHYVVGINEDVHITRSDLEGLIGEEIVKTVDILDETIRRAGVTREELGAVFMTGGASRMPLVQQVVRERHGEMVKTYDDPKIVVAYGAAQLAWKLKVEPRDTGSHNVSSRTGSDRRPGPTGAHQALVGPSGGPTGGHQAFVGPAPAGPSGGHQAFPGGGPTGGHPVVPAGVQGGPQGPAGPLGGSTGGHPVVPGRSSAGPQVQGIDRVMDGVLEARFEAGRVFVHQAFEAGHFLRRLDGLGGRHDREFGFGRLVEWAASGEGVVTVEQVGPAQVLARTLTPDLVVRSTHPLQMWGNPTVLAHGPVAWIFYQPRQIIAVDPGVGLPWGETGHLSLLELSLGGGFFHEPLPRDLGAYAQWFVNEDNRQRRLLDQDAPSGTEPAPSVGAPGCTVVLGQFSSNKPLFANRHQDFRPWQVLCLIDPGGVVRPTVREAGRSWLHQVVLHKGRWFTAGSAGLEADTADGRTTLVMPRPRAGALRWFPAGNHIYAVGTDQVSPARGWSVGVFDERGHKVDFLMGKQSATLSGHLTSRHRWERPRMVADGDSMWMTMLDAGRSRLLHVTPGGAREVHRTPGTFEPVARIPTGLLCLHRPDDVTGTARDHPSTLVHLPL
;
A
#
# COMPACT_ATOMS: atom_id res chain seq x y z
N MET A 1 -7.67 -39.60 35.83
CA MET A 1 -7.32 -38.18 35.61
C MET A 1 -7.87 -37.79 34.26
N ALA A 2 -8.47 -36.60 34.13
CA ALA A 2 -8.90 -36.10 32.83
C ALA A 2 -7.67 -35.75 31.99
N GLN A 3 -7.65 -36.20 30.73
CA GLN A 3 -6.54 -36.01 29.81
C GLN A 3 -6.71 -34.72 29.02
N TRP A 4 -5.71 -33.84 29.08
CA TRP A 4 -5.78 -32.50 28.51
C TRP A 4 -4.44 -32.07 27.89
N CYS A 5 -4.53 -31.27 26.83
CA CYS A 5 -3.39 -30.64 26.18
C CYS A 5 -3.55 -29.11 26.22
N LEU A 6 -2.46 -28.38 26.02
CA LEU A 6 -2.44 -26.92 26.04
C LEU A 6 -1.75 -26.38 24.78
N GLY A 7 -2.44 -25.53 24.02
CA GLY A 7 -1.82 -24.64 23.04
C GLY A 7 -1.58 -23.27 23.68
N VAL A 8 -0.39 -22.71 23.54
CA VAL A 8 -0.07 -21.34 23.99
C VAL A 8 0.59 -20.56 22.86
N ASP A 9 0.03 -19.40 22.55
CA ASP A 9 0.74 -18.35 21.83
C ASP A 9 1.48 -17.48 22.85
N LEU A 10 2.80 -17.60 22.88
CA LEU A 10 3.67 -16.72 23.64
C LEU A 10 4.07 -15.56 22.73
N GLY A 11 3.16 -14.60 22.57
CA GLY A 11 3.32 -13.45 21.69
C GLY A 11 4.25 -12.36 22.25
N THR A 12 4.57 -11.36 21.40
CA THR A 12 5.51 -10.29 21.78
C THR A 12 4.95 -9.39 22.89
N SER A 13 3.72 -8.89 22.72
CA SER A 13 3.07 -7.96 23.67
C SER A 13 1.85 -8.59 24.38
N PHE A 14 1.22 -9.60 23.78
CA PHE A 14 0.11 -10.35 24.37
C PHE A 14 0.26 -11.86 24.08
N SER A 15 0.02 -12.67 25.11
CA SER A 15 0.04 -14.13 25.06
C SER A 15 -1.37 -14.68 25.29
N ALA A 16 -1.68 -15.86 24.75
CA ALA A 16 -3.01 -16.48 24.82
C ALA A 16 -2.93 -18.01 24.93
N GLY A 17 -3.93 -18.64 25.54
CA GLY A 17 -3.96 -20.09 25.73
C GLY A 17 -5.30 -20.73 25.32
N VAL A 18 -5.24 -21.97 24.85
CA VAL A 18 -6.41 -22.83 24.56
C VAL A 18 -6.14 -24.23 25.10
N ILE A 19 -7.07 -24.76 25.89
CA ILE A 19 -7.04 -26.14 26.36
C ILE A 19 -7.75 -27.04 25.35
N ALA A 20 -7.20 -28.23 25.10
CA ALA A 20 -7.86 -29.30 24.37
C ALA A 20 -8.11 -30.50 25.30
N ALA A 21 -9.37 -30.88 25.49
CA ALA A 21 -9.78 -32.02 26.32
C ALA A 21 -11.03 -32.68 25.74
N GLU A 22 -11.07 -34.01 25.73
CA GLU A 22 -12.20 -34.81 25.19
C GLU A 22 -12.65 -34.44 23.76
N GLY A 23 -11.72 -33.89 22.94
CA GLY A 23 -12.02 -33.39 21.59
C GLY A 23 -12.67 -32.00 21.54
N ARG A 24 -12.89 -31.35 22.68
CA ARG A 24 -13.30 -29.95 22.81
C ARG A 24 -12.07 -29.06 22.96
N PHE A 25 -12.24 -27.78 22.60
CA PHE A 25 -11.19 -26.76 22.63
C PHE A 25 -11.73 -25.50 23.29
N ASP A 26 -11.28 -25.23 24.51
CA ASP A 26 -11.79 -24.15 25.37
C ASP A 26 -10.74 -23.05 25.55
N ILE A 27 -11.16 -21.78 25.43
CA ILE A 27 -10.28 -20.62 25.63
C ILE A 27 -9.86 -20.56 27.11
N LEU A 28 -8.55 -20.41 27.33
CA LEU A 28 -7.97 -20.37 28.66
C LEU A 28 -7.97 -18.93 29.20
N GLU A 29 -9.10 -18.51 29.74
CA GLU A 29 -9.21 -17.27 30.52
C GLU A 29 -8.38 -17.34 31.81
N VAL A 30 -7.28 -16.60 31.85
CA VAL A 30 -6.34 -16.46 32.98
C VAL A 30 -6.64 -15.15 33.70
N GLU A 31 -6.73 -15.16 35.04
CA GLU A 31 -7.21 -14.01 35.83
C GLU A 31 -8.47 -13.32 35.26
N GLY A 32 -9.39 -14.10 34.67
CA GLY A 32 -10.63 -13.62 34.04
C GLY A 32 -10.50 -13.03 32.63
N GLU A 33 -9.34 -13.11 31.97
CA GLU A 33 -9.16 -12.59 30.61
C GLU A 33 -8.49 -13.56 29.63
N ARG A 34 -8.89 -13.43 28.36
CA ARG A 34 -8.55 -14.33 27.23
C ARG A 34 -7.13 -14.13 26.69
N ARG A 35 -6.52 -12.99 26.98
CA ARG A 35 -5.20 -12.58 26.51
C ARG A 35 -4.49 -11.87 27.66
N ILE A 36 -3.24 -12.25 27.91
CA ILE A 36 -2.45 -11.74 29.03
C ILE A 36 -1.32 -10.87 28.47
N PRO A 37 -1.09 -9.65 29.01
CA PRO A 37 0.07 -8.84 28.64
C PRO A 37 1.36 -9.65 28.79
N SER A 38 2.26 -9.59 27.82
CA SER A 38 3.48 -10.41 27.86
C SER A 38 4.60 -9.79 28.70
N ALA A 39 4.27 -8.74 29.47
CA ALA A 39 5.20 -8.09 30.38
C ALA A 39 5.69 -9.02 31.51
N VAL A 40 6.93 -8.80 31.94
CA VAL A 40 7.57 -9.42 33.11
C VAL A 40 8.20 -8.35 33.99
N MET A 41 8.19 -8.56 35.30
CA MET A 41 8.73 -7.63 36.29
C MET A 41 9.53 -8.38 37.35
N LEU A 42 10.68 -7.83 37.74
CA LEU A 42 11.39 -8.28 38.93
C LEU A 42 10.92 -7.47 40.14
N ASP A 43 10.08 -8.07 41.00
CA ASP A 43 9.50 -7.38 42.16
C ASP A 43 10.56 -6.95 43.19
N GLU A 44 10.19 -6.14 44.17
CA GLU A 44 11.10 -5.62 45.21
C GLU A 44 11.79 -6.73 46.04
N ARG A 45 11.24 -7.95 46.06
CA ARG A 45 11.76 -9.11 46.77
C ARG A 45 12.70 -9.97 45.92
N GLY A 46 12.88 -9.63 44.63
CA GLY A 46 13.64 -10.42 43.67
C GLY A 46 12.84 -11.54 43.00
N THR A 47 11.51 -11.51 43.09
CA THR A 47 10.62 -12.48 42.45
C THR A 47 10.30 -12.03 41.02
N LEU A 48 10.53 -12.90 40.04
CA LEU A 48 10.10 -12.64 38.66
C LEU A 48 8.61 -12.95 38.53
N VAL A 49 7.80 -11.92 38.28
CA VAL A 49 6.35 -12.02 38.05
C VAL A 49 6.00 -11.61 36.62
N ALA A 50 4.84 -12.02 36.12
CA ALA A 50 4.44 -11.83 34.72
C ALA A 50 2.99 -11.32 34.60
N GLY A 51 2.57 -11.00 33.38
CA GLY A 51 1.16 -10.73 33.09
C GLY A 51 0.66 -9.40 33.65
N ARG A 52 -0.60 -9.37 34.09
CA ARG A 52 -1.28 -8.17 34.61
C ARG A 52 -0.62 -7.61 35.88
N VAL A 53 0.16 -8.41 36.61
CA VAL A 53 0.96 -7.94 37.76
C VAL A 53 2.14 -7.11 37.28
N ALA A 54 2.92 -7.63 36.32
CA ALA A 54 4.03 -6.91 35.70
C ALA A 54 3.57 -5.65 34.97
N GLN A 55 2.48 -5.74 34.19
CA GLN A 55 1.89 -4.59 33.48
C GLN A 55 1.49 -3.45 34.42
N ARG A 56 1.03 -3.74 35.64
CA ARG A 56 0.71 -2.72 36.66
C ARG A 56 1.95 -2.13 37.33
N GLY A 57 3.08 -2.83 37.31
CA GLY A 57 4.37 -2.31 37.79
C GLY A 57 4.92 -1.14 36.97
N ILE A 58 4.46 -0.98 35.73
CA ILE A 58 4.96 0.03 34.77
C ILE A 58 4.86 1.47 35.32
N GLY A 59 3.73 1.84 35.94
CA GLY A 59 3.52 3.16 36.57
C GLY A 59 4.03 3.25 38.02
N ILE A 60 4.82 2.28 38.48
CA ILE A 60 5.35 2.21 39.85
C ILE A 60 6.88 2.18 39.80
N SER A 61 7.43 1.18 39.11
CA SER A 61 8.87 0.95 38.94
C SER A 61 9.13 0.53 37.49
N PRO A 62 9.00 1.46 36.51
CA PRO A 62 9.22 1.16 35.10
C PRO A 62 10.59 0.54 34.84
N GLU A 63 11.60 0.91 35.62
CA GLU A 63 12.96 0.38 35.54
C GLU A 63 13.07 -1.13 35.84
N ARG A 64 12.02 -1.75 36.41
CA ARG A 64 11.96 -3.16 36.81
C ARG A 64 11.08 -4.01 35.90
N VAL A 65 10.47 -3.44 34.85
CA VAL A 65 9.52 -4.11 33.95
C VAL A 65 10.07 -4.16 32.52
N GLU A 66 10.06 -5.35 31.91
CA GLU A 66 10.17 -5.52 30.47
C GLU A 66 8.78 -5.82 29.90
N ARG A 67 8.37 -5.09 28.86
CA ARG A 67 7.02 -5.18 28.26
C ARG A 67 6.93 -6.30 27.22
N ASN A 68 8.02 -6.57 26.49
CA ASN A 68 8.09 -7.46 25.32
C ASN A 68 9.29 -8.44 25.41
N PRO A 69 9.38 -9.29 26.45
CA PRO A 69 10.53 -10.18 26.68
C PRO A 69 10.85 -11.12 25.51
N LYS A 70 9.87 -11.43 24.63
CA LYS A 70 10.09 -12.19 23.38
C LYS A 70 11.18 -11.55 22.48
N ARG A 71 11.31 -10.22 22.47
CA ARG A 71 12.37 -9.49 21.73
C ARG A 71 13.80 -9.83 22.23
N TYR A 72 13.94 -10.36 23.44
CA TYR A 72 15.23 -10.77 24.01
C TYR A 72 15.62 -12.23 23.72
N VAL A 73 14.78 -13.03 23.05
CA VAL A 73 15.08 -14.46 22.78
C VAL A 73 16.34 -14.64 21.92
N GLY A 74 16.65 -13.69 21.03
CA GLY A 74 17.93 -13.65 20.30
C GLY A 74 19.11 -12.99 21.05
N ARG A 75 18.88 -12.42 22.25
CA ARG A 75 19.86 -11.68 23.06
C ARG A 75 20.22 -12.38 24.39
N GLY A 76 19.41 -13.34 24.83
CA GLY A 76 19.63 -14.17 26.03
C GLY A 76 19.29 -13.51 27.37
N ARG A 77 19.61 -12.22 27.58
CA ARG A 77 19.37 -11.53 28.86
C ARG A 77 18.80 -10.12 28.70
N MET A 78 17.95 -9.75 29.66
CA MET A 78 17.42 -8.40 29.88
C MET A 78 17.90 -7.85 31.23
N LEU A 79 17.78 -6.53 31.44
CA LEU A 79 18.07 -5.89 32.73
C LEU A 79 16.76 -5.42 33.37
N LEU A 80 16.43 -5.93 34.56
CA LEU A 80 15.28 -5.49 35.35
C LEU A 80 15.79 -4.91 36.68
N GLY A 81 15.63 -3.61 36.90
CA GLY A 81 16.16 -2.91 38.08
C GLY A 81 17.69 -2.95 38.18
N GLY A 82 18.38 -3.03 37.03
CA GLY A 82 19.82 -3.28 36.93
C GLY A 82 20.25 -4.73 37.16
N VAL A 83 19.32 -5.64 37.49
CA VAL A 83 19.61 -7.07 37.67
C VAL A 83 19.51 -7.81 36.33
N PRO A 84 20.53 -8.60 35.91
CA PRO A 84 20.45 -9.41 34.70
C PRO A 84 19.52 -10.61 34.88
N VAL A 85 18.43 -10.64 34.11
CA VAL A 85 17.43 -11.73 34.08
C VAL A 85 17.54 -12.48 32.76
N ASP A 86 17.50 -13.81 32.82
CA ASP A 86 17.55 -14.67 31.64
C ASP A 86 16.19 -14.71 30.93
N VAL A 87 16.18 -14.56 29.60
CA VAL A 87 14.94 -14.59 28.82
C VAL A 87 14.21 -15.93 28.93
N THR A 88 14.93 -17.02 29.20
CA THR A 88 14.33 -18.34 29.45
C THR A 88 13.45 -18.34 30.71
N ASP A 89 13.82 -17.57 31.74
CA ASP A 89 13.05 -17.43 32.97
C ASP A 89 11.86 -16.47 32.78
N ALA A 90 12.03 -15.41 31.98
CA ALA A 90 10.91 -14.54 31.59
C ALA A 90 9.82 -15.30 30.80
N MET A 91 10.21 -16.09 29.80
CA MET A 91 9.26 -16.91 29.03
C MET A 91 8.65 -18.05 29.88
N ALA A 92 9.39 -18.56 30.87
CA ALA A 92 8.85 -19.54 31.83
C ALA A 92 7.80 -18.92 32.76
N ALA A 93 8.05 -17.72 33.29
CA ALA A 93 7.10 -17.01 34.15
C ALA A 93 5.77 -16.70 33.42
N LEU A 94 5.83 -16.35 32.13
CA LEU A 94 4.65 -16.19 31.28
C LEU A 94 3.88 -17.51 31.07
N LEU A 95 4.59 -18.59 30.75
CA LEU A 95 3.99 -19.89 30.48
C LEU A 95 3.37 -20.53 31.75
N GLU A 96 3.95 -20.30 32.93
CA GLU A 96 3.40 -20.79 34.20
C GLU A 96 2.00 -20.23 34.48
N LEU A 97 1.67 -19.00 34.04
CA LEU A 97 0.31 -18.45 34.20
C LEU A 97 -0.75 -19.33 33.53
N PHE A 98 -0.47 -19.80 32.30
CA PHE A 98 -1.35 -20.69 31.56
C PHE A 98 -1.31 -22.13 32.10
N VAL A 99 -0.14 -22.65 32.46
CA VAL A 99 -0.03 -24.02 32.99
C VAL A 99 -0.67 -24.15 34.38
N SER A 100 -0.55 -23.15 35.25
CA SER A 100 -1.21 -23.15 36.56
C SER A 100 -2.73 -22.95 36.49
N GLU A 101 -3.25 -22.08 35.62
CA GLU A 101 -4.70 -21.97 35.39
C GLU A 101 -5.26 -23.26 34.76
N GLY A 102 -4.51 -23.91 33.85
CA GLY A 102 -4.88 -25.21 33.32
C GLY A 102 -4.89 -26.31 34.38
N ARG A 103 -3.83 -26.43 35.20
CA ARG A 103 -3.81 -27.32 36.37
C ARG A 103 -5.01 -27.08 37.29
N ARG A 104 -5.42 -25.82 37.52
CA ARG A 104 -6.58 -25.45 38.35
C ARG A 104 -7.91 -25.96 37.78
N ARG A 105 -8.05 -26.10 36.46
CA ARG A 105 -9.24 -26.66 35.79
C ARG A 105 -9.26 -28.19 35.74
N PHE A 106 -8.13 -28.86 35.99
CA PHE A 106 -7.94 -30.31 35.85
C PHE A 106 -7.37 -30.95 37.13
N ASP A 107 -7.87 -30.54 38.30
CA ASP A 107 -7.55 -31.11 39.62
C ASP A 107 -6.05 -31.23 39.95
N GLY A 108 -5.25 -30.28 39.46
CA GLY A 108 -3.80 -30.23 39.62
C GLY A 108 -3.00 -31.10 38.63
N ALA A 109 -3.67 -31.85 37.75
CA ALA A 109 -3.01 -32.68 36.74
C ALA A 109 -2.21 -31.82 35.74
N ALA A 110 -1.00 -32.27 35.39
CA ALA A 110 -0.22 -31.68 34.30
C ALA A 110 -0.84 -32.04 32.93
N PRO A 111 -0.64 -31.20 31.89
CA PRO A 111 -1.11 -31.51 30.54
C PRO A 111 -0.29 -32.65 29.93
N ASP A 112 -0.92 -33.51 29.13
CA ASP A 112 -0.26 -34.58 28.37
C ASP A 112 0.72 -34.02 27.31
N CYS A 113 0.34 -32.92 26.67
CA CYS A 113 1.12 -32.23 25.64
C CYS A 113 0.95 -30.70 25.73
N ILE A 114 2.04 -29.95 25.53
CA ILE A 114 2.04 -28.50 25.32
C ILE A 114 2.55 -28.21 23.91
N ALA A 115 1.80 -27.41 23.14
CA ALA A 115 2.27 -26.78 21.91
C ALA A 115 2.54 -25.29 22.15
N LEU A 116 3.74 -24.83 21.80
CA LEU A 116 4.11 -23.42 21.81
C LEU A 116 4.32 -22.90 20.39
N THR A 117 3.87 -21.68 20.11
CA THR A 117 4.06 -21.05 18.80
C THR A 117 5.36 -20.25 18.73
N HIS A 118 5.89 -20.09 17.51
CA HIS A 118 6.99 -19.14 17.23
C HIS A 118 6.89 -18.56 15.81
N PRO A 119 7.53 -17.41 15.52
CA PRO A 119 7.66 -16.91 14.16
C PRO A 119 8.39 -17.91 13.28
N VAL A 120 8.00 -18.01 12.00
CA VAL A 120 8.53 -19.02 11.08
C VAL A 120 10.02 -18.80 10.75
N ALA A 121 10.47 -17.53 10.77
CA ALA A 121 11.86 -17.14 10.51
C ALA A 121 12.83 -17.39 11.69
N TRP A 122 12.37 -17.94 12.82
CA TRP A 122 13.25 -18.20 13.96
C TRP A 122 14.19 -19.39 13.72
N SER A 123 15.45 -19.24 14.15
CA SER A 123 16.44 -20.32 14.17
C SER A 123 16.18 -21.31 15.31
N GLU A 124 16.82 -22.48 15.25
CA GLU A 124 16.66 -23.54 16.26
C GLU A 124 17.16 -23.10 17.66
N GLU A 125 18.12 -22.19 17.74
CA GLU A 125 18.58 -21.59 19.01
C GLU A 125 17.48 -20.74 19.65
N ARG A 126 16.78 -19.91 18.87
CA ARG A 126 15.63 -19.12 19.36
C ARG A 126 14.49 -20.06 19.82
N LYS A 127 14.22 -21.12 19.06
CA LYS A 127 13.22 -22.16 19.41
C LYS A 127 13.58 -22.92 20.67
N ALA A 128 14.87 -23.23 20.89
CA ALA A 128 15.34 -23.95 22.07
C ALA A 128 15.04 -23.22 23.39
N VAL A 129 15.00 -21.88 23.39
CA VAL A 129 14.62 -21.06 24.56
C VAL A 129 13.19 -21.37 25.02
N LEU A 130 12.22 -21.47 24.09
CA LEU A 130 10.83 -21.80 24.42
C LEU A 130 10.71 -23.22 24.98
N VAL A 131 11.45 -24.17 24.42
CA VAL A 131 11.51 -25.55 24.92
C VAL A 131 12.17 -25.63 26.30
N ALA A 132 13.19 -24.81 26.57
CA ALA A 132 13.84 -24.72 27.88
C ALA A 132 12.91 -24.08 28.93
N ALA A 133 12.17 -23.02 28.57
CA ALA A 133 11.16 -22.39 29.42
C ALA A 133 10.06 -23.40 29.82
N ALA A 134 9.51 -24.14 28.87
CA ALA A 134 8.53 -25.19 29.14
C ALA A 134 9.06 -26.29 30.07
N LYS A 135 10.33 -26.69 29.93
CA LYS A 135 10.99 -27.67 30.82
C LYS A 135 11.23 -27.16 32.25
N LYS A 136 11.26 -25.83 32.47
CA LYS A 136 11.29 -25.23 33.81
C LYS A 136 9.90 -25.31 34.48
N VAL A 137 8.84 -25.00 33.72
CA VAL A 137 7.42 -24.97 34.17
C VAL A 137 6.84 -26.38 34.41
N VAL A 138 7.18 -27.36 33.58
CA VAL A 138 6.62 -28.71 33.70
C VAL A 138 7.61 -29.81 33.28
N ARG A 139 7.55 -30.95 33.99
CA ARG A 139 8.42 -32.12 33.78
C ARG A 139 7.62 -33.30 33.22
N GLY A 140 8.25 -34.10 32.37
CA GLY A 140 7.66 -35.34 31.81
C GLY A 140 6.66 -35.15 30.68
N VAL A 141 6.30 -33.91 30.33
CA VAL A 141 5.28 -33.56 29.34
C VAL A 141 5.85 -33.49 27.93
N ARG A 142 5.06 -33.87 26.92
CA ARG A 142 5.42 -33.70 25.50
C ARG A 142 5.36 -32.23 25.14
N ILE A 143 6.51 -31.62 24.82
CA ILE A 143 6.59 -30.26 24.28
C ILE A 143 6.71 -30.37 22.76
N VAL A 144 5.89 -29.62 22.03
CA VAL A 144 5.98 -29.46 20.57
C VAL A 144 5.97 -27.98 20.19
N LEU A 145 6.52 -27.68 19.02
CA LEU A 145 6.53 -26.34 18.44
C LEU A 145 5.69 -26.30 17.16
N ILE A 146 5.20 -25.11 16.81
CA ILE A 146 4.43 -24.85 15.60
C ILE A 146 4.71 -23.42 15.12
N ASP A 147 4.86 -23.23 13.81
CA ASP A 147 4.99 -21.88 13.24
C ASP A 147 3.68 -21.10 13.42
N GLU A 148 3.75 -19.84 13.86
CA GLU A 148 2.60 -18.93 13.99
C GLU A 148 1.70 -18.87 12.72
N PRO A 149 2.24 -18.81 11.48
CA PRO A 149 1.39 -18.92 10.28
C PRO A 149 0.75 -20.30 10.08
N VAL A 150 1.44 -21.39 10.42
CA VAL A 150 0.88 -22.76 10.31
C VAL A 150 -0.24 -22.94 11.34
N ALA A 151 -0.06 -22.49 12.57
CA ALA A 151 -1.10 -22.50 13.60
C ALA A 151 -2.35 -21.73 13.16
N SER A 152 -2.15 -20.51 12.63
CA SER A 152 -3.21 -19.68 12.06
C SER A 152 -4.01 -20.41 10.97
N ALA A 153 -3.31 -21.11 10.08
CA ALA A 153 -3.91 -21.81 8.96
C ALA A 153 -4.69 -23.08 9.37
N ARG A 154 -4.21 -23.83 10.38
CA ARG A 154 -4.94 -25.00 10.92
C ARG A 154 -6.34 -24.63 11.41
N TYR A 155 -6.44 -23.52 12.14
CA TYR A 155 -7.72 -22.96 12.53
C TYR A 155 -8.57 -22.58 11.30
N PHE A 156 -7.98 -21.92 10.30
CA PHE A 156 -8.70 -21.47 9.11
C PHE A 156 -9.30 -22.62 8.26
N ALA A 157 -8.57 -23.72 8.03
CA ALA A 157 -9.15 -24.89 7.36
C ALA A 157 -10.22 -25.60 8.21
N SER A 158 -10.10 -25.60 9.54
CA SER A 158 -11.13 -26.19 10.40
C SER A 158 -12.49 -25.44 10.33
N ALA A 159 -12.50 -24.22 9.79
CA ALA A 159 -13.72 -23.47 9.46
C ALA A 159 -14.30 -23.77 8.05
N GLY A 160 -13.68 -24.67 7.26
CA GLY A 160 -14.20 -25.19 6.00
C GLY A 160 -14.10 -24.24 4.79
N ARG A 161 -13.05 -23.41 4.70
CA ARG A 161 -13.00 -22.25 3.79
C ARG A 161 -11.94 -22.28 2.67
N VAL A 162 -11.21 -23.39 2.50
CA VAL A 162 -10.12 -23.51 1.49
C VAL A 162 -10.19 -24.87 0.81
N ALA A 163 -9.90 -24.93 -0.49
CA ALA A 163 -9.82 -26.17 -1.24
C ALA A 163 -8.46 -26.87 -1.01
N ALA A 164 -8.45 -28.20 -0.91
CA ALA A 164 -7.20 -28.96 -0.88
C ALA A 164 -6.47 -28.79 -2.24
N GLY A 165 -5.15 -28.63 -2.19
CA GLY A 165 -4.31 -28.34 -3.35
C GLY A 165 -4.18 -26.86 -3.73
N SER A 166 -4.88 -25.93 -3.06
CA SER A 166 -4.63 -24.49 -3.24
C SER A 166 -3.64 -23.93 -2.22
N HIS A 167 -3.17 -22.71 -2.47
CA HIS A 167 -2.23 -22.00 -1.59
C HIS A 167 -2.92 -20.97 -0.70
N LEU A 168 -2.34 -20.72 0.47
CA LEU A 168 -2.76 -19.72 1.45
C LEU A 168 -1.56 -18.83 1.77
N ALA A 169 -1.64 -17.53 1.47
CA ALA A 169 -0.70 -16.57 2.02
C ALA A 169 -1.15 -16.14 3.42
N VAL A 170 -0.21 -15.95 4.34
CA VAL A 170 -0.45 -15.44 5.70
C VAL A 170 0.28 -14.10 5.85
N TYR A 171 -0.43 -13.13 6.42
CA TYR A 171 0.02 -11.78 6.74
C TYR A 171 -0.19 -11.58 8.24
N ASP A 172 0.88 -11.61 9.05
CA ASP A 172 0.83 -11.33 10.49
C ASP A 172 1.48 -9.99 10.81
N LEU A 173 0.66 -8.96 11.03
CA LEU A 173 1.13 -7.68 11.56
C LEU A 173 0.98 -7.67 13.08
N GLY A 174 2.04 -8.13 13.73
CA GLY A 174 2.08 -8.45 15.14
C GLY A 174 2.22 -7.23 16.06
N GLY A 175 2.60 -7.51 17.31
CA GLY A 175 2.86 -6.48 18.31
C GLY A 175 4.15 -5.69 18.06
N GLY A 176 5.15 -6.29 17.40
CA GLY A 176 6.44 -5.65 17.16
C GLY A 176 7.33 -6.36 16.14
N THR A 177 6.71 -7.13 15.25
CA THR A 177 7.27 -7.71 14.01
C THR A 177 6.16 -7.76 12.96
N PHE A 178 6.54 -7.79 11.69
CA PHE A 178 5.70 -8.22 10.58
C PHE A 178 6.24 -9.55 10.03
N ASP A 179 5.37 -10.54 9.82
CA ASP A 179 5.73 -11.87 9.34
C ASP A 179 4.82 -12.29 8.17
N ALA A 180 5.41 -12.79 7.08
CA ALA A 180 4.72 -13.22 5.86
C ALA A 180 5.15 -14.64 5.45
N ALA A 181 4.18 -15.50 5.10
CA ALA A 181 4.47 -16.86 4.66
C ALA A 181 3.44 -17.37 3.64
N VAL A 182 3.84 -18.26 2.73
CA VAL A 182 2.92 -19.00 1.87
C VAL A 182 2.86 -20.46 2.30
N LEU A 183 1.66 -21.03 2.32
CA LEU A 183 1.39 -22.41 2.71
C LEU A 183 0.65 -23.15 1.58
N THR A 184 0.98 -24.42 1.34
CA THR A 184 0.09 -25.34 0.59
C THR A 184 -0.89 -26.01 1.54
N VAL A 185 -2.15 -26.15 1.12
CA VAL A 185 -3.21 -26.81 1.87
C VAL A 185 -3.36 -28.28 1.44
N ASP A 186 -2.95 -29.20 2.30
CA ASP A 186 -2.94 -30.65 2.07
C ASP A 186 -3.97 -31.31 3.02
N GLY A 187 -5.26 -31.12 2.69
CA GLY A 187 -6.40 -31.56 3.50
C GLY A 187 -6.48 -30.86 4.86
N SER A 188 -5.91 -31.47 5.90
CA SER A 188 -5.88 -30.94 7.28
C SER A 188 -4.48 -30.53 7.76
N ASP A 189 -3.46 -30.77 6.94
CA ASP A 189 -2.07 -30.44 7.21
C ASP A 189 -1.57 -29.36 6.24
N PHE A 190 -0.59 -28.59 6.70
CA PHE A 190 -0.08 -27.40 6.02
C PHE A 190 1.44 -27.45 6.00
N LYS A 191 2.03 -26.94 4.92
CA LYS A 191 3.49 -26.88 4.73
C LYS A 191 3.85 -25.51 4.18
N VAL A 192 4.87 -24.87 4.76
CA VAL A 192 5.44 -23.61 4.25
C VAL A 192 6.09 -23.87 2.88
N VAL A 193 5.90 -22.94 1.94
CA VAL A 193 6.44 -22.98 0.57
C VAL A 193 7.20 -21.69 0.29
N GLY A 194 8.37 -21.80 -0.32
CA GLY A 194 9.29 -20.69 -0.53
C GLY A 194 10.02 -20.26 0.75
N GLU A 195 10.71 -19.13 0.66
CA GLU A 195 11.29 -18.45 1.82
C GLU A 195 10.23 -17.52 2.45
N PRO A 196 10.01 -17.54 3.77
CA PRO A 196 9.19 -16.55 4.45
C PRO A 196 9.74 -15.13 4.30
N GLY A 197 8.85 -14.14 4.24
CA GLY A 197 9.17 -12.73 4.35
C GLY A 197 8.86 -12.17 5.75
N GLY A 198 9.30 -10.95 6.01
CA GLY A 198 8.99 -10.26 7.26
C GLY A 198 9.81 -8.98 7.47
N HIS A 199 9.60 -8.34 8.61
CA HIS A 199 10.36 -7.17 9.08
C HIS A 199 10.40 -7.17 10.61
N ASP A 200 11.58 -7.38 11.21
CA ASP A 200 11.78 -7.51 12.67
C ASP A 200 11.44 -6.21 13.45
N GLU A 201 11.32 -5.07 12.77
CA GLU A 201 11.15 -3.73 13.38
C GLU A 201 9.77 -3.07 13.14
N ILE A 202 8.97 -3.53 12.17
CA ILE A 202 7.65 -2.94 11.88
C ILE A 202 6.58 -3.68 12.67
N GLY A 203 5.67 -2.98 13.35
CA GLY A 203 4.53 -3.61 14.01
C GLY A 203 3.80 -2.68 14.96
N GLY A 204 2.87 -3.23 15.74
CA GLY A 204 2.05 -2.45 16.67
C GLY A 204 2.81 -1.47 17.58
N GLU A 205 4.04 -1.79 17.96
CA GLU A 205 4.89 -0.98 18.83
C GLU A 205 5.68 0.12 18.10
N SER A 206 6.12 -0.07 16.83
CA SER A 206 6.68 1.05 16.04
C SER A 206 5.63 2.14 15.82
N PHE A 207 4.37 1.73 15.67
CA PHE A 207 3.23 2.63 15.60
C PHE A 207 2.91 3.29 16.96
N ASP A 208 3.14 2.61 18.10
CA ASP A 208 3.01 3.23 19.44
C ASP A 208 4.09 4.31 19.65
N GLU A 209 5.33 4.03 19.21
CA GLU A 209 6.46 4.98 19.24
C GLU A 209 6.20 6.22 18.36
N GLN A 210 5.63 6.04 17.16
CA GLN A 210 5.25 7.14 16.26
C GLN A 210 4.13 8.01 16.84
N VAL A 211 3.10 7.40 17.44
CA VAL A 211 2.03 8.15 18.12
C VAL A 211 2.59 8.87 19.36
N PHE A 212 3.46 8.24 20.15
CA PHE A 212 4.14 8.88 21.28
C PHE A 212 4.92 10.13 20.84
N ALA A 213 5.69 10.04 19.75
CA ALA A 213 6.39 11.19 19.19
C ALA A 213 5.44 12.29 18.68
N PHE A 214 4.33 11.91 18.03
CA PHE A 214 3.31 12.86 17.54
C PHE A 214 2.63 13.63 18.69
N LEU A 215 2.16 12.93 19.72
CA LEU A 215 1.62 13.56 20.93
C LEU A 215 2.70 14.41 21.62
N GLY A 216 3.95 13.96 21.61
CA GLY A 216 5.13 14.71 22.03
C GLY A 216 5.24 16.10 21.38
N THR A 217 4.99 16.23 20.07
CA THR A 217 5.05 17.55 19.40
C THR A 217 3.99 18.54 19.87
N GLN A 218 2.83 18.05 20.35
CA GLN A 218 1.81 18.89 20.96
C GLN A 218 2.21 19.33 22.36
N ILE A 219 2.83 18.43 23.13
CA ILE A 219 3.37 18.73 24.46
C ILE A 219 4.51 19.74 24.36
N GLU A 220 5.48 19.52 23.46
CA GLU A 220 6.60 20.42 23.16
C GLU A 220 6.15 21.84 22.76
N THR A 221 4.98 21.95 22.13
CA THR A 221 4.37 23.24 21.77
C THR A 221 3.83 24.03 22.98
N HIS A 222 3.45 23.35 24.06
CA HIS A 222 2.89 23.98 25.27
C HIS A 222 3.92 24.09 26.42
N ASP A 223 4.69 23.02 26.67
CA ASP A 223 5.74 22.94 27.68
C ASP A 223 6.96 22.14 27.15
N PRO A 224 7.92 22.81 26.49
CA PRO A 224 9.11 22.14 25.95
C PRO A 224 10.10 21.68 27.03
N GLU A 225 10.12 22.32 28.21
CA GLU A 225 11.00 21.89 29.32
C GLU A 225 10.49 20.58 29.91
N TRP A 226 9.18 20.42 30.09
CA TRP A 226 8.58 19.16 30.51
C TRP A 226 8.80 18.04 29.48
N TRP A 227 8.71 18.35 28.18
CA TRP A 227 8.99 17.39 27.11
C TRP A 227 10.46 16.92 27.10
N GLU A 228 11.41 17.85 27.24
CA GLU A 228 12.83 17.51 27.39
C GLU A 228 13.07 16.62 28.61
N GLN A 229 12.46 16.94 29.76
CA GLN A 229 12.58 16.11 30.95
C GLN A 229 11.95 14.72 30.79
N VAL A 230 10.78 14.60 30.15
CA VAL A 230 10.13 13.29 29.90
C VAL A 230 10.89 12.41 28.91
N THR A 231 11.65 13.01 27.99
CA THR A 231 12.45 12.26 27.00
C THR A 231 13.90 11.99 27.43
N THR A 232 14.47 12.77 28.34
CA THR A 232 15.90 12.68 28.72
C THR A 232 16.17 12.34 30.20
N SER A 233 15.23 12.59 31.12
CA SER A 233 15.49 12.50 32.55
C SER A 233 15.44 11.07 33.09
N SER A 234 16.35 10.76 34.01
CA SER A 234 16.38 9.48 34.74
C SER A 234 15.61 9.52 36.08
N GLU A 235 14.96 10.65 36.40
CA GLU A 235 14.13 10.73 37.60
C GLU A 235 12.85 9.88 37.47
N ARG A 236 12.52 9.11 38.51
CA ARG A 236 11.34 8.22 38.57
C ARG A 236 10.01 8.90 38.18
N ARG A 237 9.84 10.20 38.45
CA ARG A 237 8.64 10.96 38.04
C ARG A 237 8.50 11.08 36.53
N TYR A 238 9.58 11.43 35.83
CA TYR A 238 9.58 11.60 34.38
C TYR A 238 9.56 10.25 33.66
N LEU A 239 10.22 9.22 34.22
CA LEU A 239 10.08 7.84 33.75
C LEU A 239 8.64 7.32 33.87
N SER A 240 7.90 7.70 34.92
CA SER A 240 6.46 7.38 35.02
C SER A 240 5.65 8.13 33.96
N TYR A 241 5.85 9.44 33.81
CA TYR A 241 5.15 10.23 32.79
C TYR A 241 5.41 9.74 31.36
N ALA A 242 6.65 9.36 31.03
CA ALA A 242 6.99 8.71 29.76
C ALA A 242 6.25 7.38 29.59
N ALA A 243 6.23 6.55 30.64
CA ALA A 243 5.57 5.25 30.61
C ALA A 243 4.04 5.36 30.47
N ASP A 244 3.42 6.34 31.13
CA ASP A 244 1.99 6.66 31.05
C ASP A 244 1.62 7.30 29.71
N LEU A 245 2.43 8.22 29.17
CA LEU A 245 2.21 8.82 27.85
C LEU A 245 2.39 7.79 26.71
N PHE A 246 3.32 6.83 26.84
CA PHE A 246 3.42 5.72 25.88
C PHE A 246 2.20 4.79 25.96
N LYS A 247 1.70 4.51 27.17
CA LYS A 247 0.46 3.77 27.38
C LYS A 247 -0.73 4.53 26.74
N MET A 248 -0.79 5.84 26.91
CA MET A 248 -1.79 6.72 26.31
C MET A 248 -1.73 6.73 24.77
N ALA A 249 -0.53 6.83 24.18
CA ALA A 249 -0.31 6.71 22.75
C ALA A 249 -0.87 5.38 22.19
N ARG A 250 -0.63 4.29 22.92
CA ARG A 250 -1.19 2.98 22.59
C ARG A 250 -2.71 2.92 22.70
N GLU A 251 -3.27 3.43 23.80
CA GLU A 251 -4.72 3.48 24.01
C GLU A 251 -5.41 4.31 22.92
N ALA A 252 -4.80 5.42 22.49
CA ALA A 252 -5.24 6.23 21.35
C ALA A 252 -5.22 5.41 20.04
N LYS A 253 -4.10 4.76 19.70
CA LYS A 253 -3.98 3.93 18.49
C LYS A 253 -5.00 2.79 18.45
N GLU A 254 -5.21 2.10 19.58
CA GLU A 254 -6.21 1.02 19.69
C GLU A 254 -7.65 1.57 19.63
N ALA A 255 -7.93 2.77 20.15
CA ALA A 255 -9.22 3.46 20.02
C ALA A 255 -9.50 3.91 18.58
N LEU A 256 -8.50 4.43 17.86
CA LEU A 256 -8.60 4.88 16.46
C LEU A 256 -8.93 3.75 15.47
N SER A 257 -8.81 2.48 15.89
CA SER A 257 -9.33 1.32 15.15
C SER A 257 -10.86 1.19 15.17
N LYS A 258 -11.57 2.07 15.89
CA LYS A 258 -13.05 2.12 16.01
C LYS A 258 -13.63 3.52 15.90
N PHE A 259 -12.91 4.52 16.41
CA PHE A 259 -13.32 5.93 16.45
C PHE A 259 -12.44 6.75 15.51
N ASP A 260 -12.92 7.89 15.02
CA ASP A 260 -12.16 8.72 14.07
C ASP A 260 -11.16 9.66 14.76
N THR A 261 -11.30 9.82 16.08
CA THR A 261 -10.45 10.65 16.96
C THR A 261 -10.25 10.02 18.33
N SER A 262 -9.19 10.44 19.03
CA SER A 262 -8.95 10.17 20.45
C SER A 262 -8.34 11.41 21.11
N SER A 263 -8.85 11.79 22.28
CA SER A 263 -8.30 12.86 23.13
C SER A 263 -7.92 12.28 24.49
N HIS A 264 -6.80 12.73 25.05
CA HIS A 264 -6.31 12.25 26.34
C HIS A 264 -5.66 13.36 27.17
N TYR A 265 -6.03 13.45 28.44
CA TYR A 265 -5.52 14.44 29.39
C TYR A 265 -4.13 14.05 29.92
N VAL A 266 -3.14 14.93 29.76
CA VAL A 266 -1.76 14.74 30.20
C VAL A 266 -1.54 15.42 31.54
N VAL A 267 -1.69 14.65 32.62
CA VAL A 267 -1.61 15.09 34.04
C VAL A 267 -0.40 15.97 34.35
N GLY A 268 0.76 15.70 33.73
CA GLY A 268 1.99 16.41 34.04
C GLY A 268 2.09 17.84 33.50
N ILE A 269 1.29 18.19 32.48
CA ILE A 269 1.19 19.55 31.90
C ILE A 269 -0.20 20.19 32.06
N ASN A 270 -1.20 19.43 32.54
CA ASN A 270 -2.60 19.85 32.70
C ASN A 270 -3.35 20.19 31.39
N GLU A 271 -2.94 19.62 30.25
CA GLU A 271 -3.58 19.84 28.94
C GLU A 271 -4.03 18.54 28.27
N ASP A 272 -4.99 18.64 27.33
CA ASP A 272 -5.43 17.53 26.48
C ASP A 272 -4.57 17.44 25.20
N VAL A 273 -4.07 16.24 24.89
CA VAL A 273 -3.49 15.92 23.57
C VAL A 273 -4.50 15.19 22.69
N HIS A 274 -4.44 15.42 21.39
CA HIS A 274 -5.42 14.92 20.42
C HIS A 274 -4.75 14.18 19.25
N ILE A 275 -5.37 13.12 18.76
CA ILE A 275 -4.96 12.44 17.53
C ILE A 275 -6.17 11.90 16.77
N THR A 276 -6.20 12.12 15.45
CA THR A 276 -7.21 11.57 14.55
C THR A 276 -6.72 10.28 13.88
N ARG A 277 -7.65 9.49 13.32
CA ARG A 277 -7.26 8.34 12.48
C ARG A 277 -6.42 8.80 11.28
N SER A 278 -6.67 10.00 10.76
CA SER A 278 -5.93 10.58 9.63
C SER A 278 -4.45 10.80 9.97
N ASP A 279 -4.16 11.27 11.20
CA ASP A 279 -2.79 11.48 11.66
C ASP A 279 -2.07 10.14 11.83
N LEU A 280 -2.72 9.18 12.51
CA LEU A 280 -2.19 7.81 12.66
C LEU A 280 -1.88 7.17 11.31
N GLU A 281 -2.81 7.24 10.35
CA GLU A 281 -2.65 6.66 9.02
C GLU A 281 -1.60 7.41 8.17
N GLY A 282 -1.41 8.71 8.42
CA GLY A 282 -0.33 9.52 7.85
C GLY A 282 1.05 9.19 8.39
N LEU A 283 1.16 8.85 9.69
CA LEU A 283 2.40 8.37 10.32
C LEU A 283 2.81 7.00 9.75
N ILE A 284 1.93 6.01 9.87
CA ILE A 284 2.30 4.60 9.63
C ILE A 284 2.23 4.17 8.16
N GLY A 285 1.70 5.01 7.28
CA GLY A 285 1.31 4.63 5.91
C GLY A 285 2.42 4.00 5.07
N GLU A 286 3.65 4.51 5.17
CA GLU A 286 4.80 3.99 4.41
C GLU A 286 5.25 2.61 4.91
N GLU A 287 5.20 2.37 6.23
CA GLU A 287 5.44 1.04 6.81
C GLU A 287 4.36 0.04 6.38
N ILE A 288 3.09 0.44 6.35
CA ILE A 288 2.01 -0.47 5.90
C ILE A 288 2.19 -0.87 4.44
N VAL A 289 2.48 0.06 3.52
CA VAL A 289 2.75 -0.27 2.11
C VAL A 289 3.91 -1.26 2.00
N LYS A 290 5.02 -1.01 2.73
CA LYS A 290 6.19 -1.89 2.77
C LYS A 290 5.85 -3.32 3.24
N THR A 291 4.94 -3.50 4.19
CA THR A 291 4.50 -4.86 4.60
C THR A 291 3.72 -5.60 3.50
N VAL A 292 2.96 -4.88 2.66
CA VAL A 292 2.23 -5.49 1.54
C VAL A 292 3.18 -5.81 0.38
N ASP A 293 4.15 -4.95 0.08
CA ASP A 293 5.21 -5.27 -0.89
C ASP A 293 6.02 -6.52 -0.48
N ILE A 294 6.29 -6.70 0.82
CA ILE A 294 6.92 -7.93 1.36
C ILE A 294 5.99 -9.16 1.19
N LEU A 295 4.68 -9.01 1.37
CA LEU A 295 3.71 -10.09 1.13
C LEU A 295 3.70 -10.53 -0.33
N ASP A 296 3.64 -9.59 -1.28
CA ASP A 296 3.70 -9.89 -2.72
C ASP A 296 5.01 -10.58 -3.10
N GLU A 297 6.14 -10.08 -2.60
CA GLU A 297 7.46 -10.68 -2.82
C GLU A 297 7.54 -12.10 -2.25
N THR A 298 6.91 -12.36 -1.10
CA THR A 298 6.82 -13.71 -0.50
C THR A 298 5.99 -14.65 -1.37
N ILE A 299 4.83 -14.19 -1.88
CA ILE A 299 3.99 -14.96 -2.82
C ILE A 299 4.76 -15.27 -4.11
N ARG A 300 5.45 -14.27 -4.66
CA ARG A 300 6.26 -14.40 -5.87
C ARG A 300 7.45 -15.35 -5.68
N ARG A 301 8.11 -15.36 -4.52
CA ARG A 301 9.21 -16.31 -4.18
C ARG A 301 8.73 -17.74 -3.96
N ALA A 302 7.51 -17.92 -3.45
CA ALA A 302 6.88 -19.24 -3.36
C ALA A 302 6.54 -19.83 -4.74
N GLY A 303 6.58 -19.03 -5.80
CA GLY A 303 6.31 -19.46 -7.18
C GLY A 303 4.82 -19.62 -7.51
N VAL A 304 3.94 -19.12 -6.65
CA VAL A 304 2.48 -19.30 -6.70
C VAL A 304 1.83 -18.24 -7.57
N THR A 305 0.98 -18.63 -8.51
CA THR A 305 0.21 -17.67 -9.33
C THR A 305 -1.02 -17.15 -8.60
N ARG A 306 -1.63 -16.07 -9.13
CA ARG A 306 -2.83 -15.46 -8.56
C ARG A 306 -4.06 -16.37 -8.63
N GLU A 307 -4.02 -17.39 -9.49
CA GLU A 307 -5.07 -18.40 -9.67
C GLU A 307 -4.91 -19.58 -8.71
N GLU A 308 -3.67 -19.85 -8.25
CA GLU A 308 -3.33 -20.90 -7.28
C GLU A 308 -3.49 -20.43 -5.83
N LEU A 309 -3.40 -19.12 -5.59
CA LEU A 309 -3.63 -18.46 -4.31
C LEU A 309 -5.14 -18.42 -3.96
N GLY A 310 -5.59 -19.34 -3.12
CA GLY A 310 -7.00 -19.44 -2.71
C GLY A 310 -7.45 -18.37 -1.71
N ALA A 311 -6.53 -17.85 -0.88
CA ALA A 311 -6.81 -16.77 0.07
C ALA A 311 -5.53 -16.08 0.59
N VAL A 312 -5.71 -14.87 1.13
CA VAL A 312 -4.74 -14.16 1.98
C VAL A 312 -5.32 -14.07 3.39
N PHE A 313 -4.68 -14.67 4.37
CA PHE A 313 -5.13 -14.71 5.77
C PHE A 313 -4.45 -13.62 6.59
N MET A 314 -5.23 -12.64 7.07
CA MET A 314 -4.73 -11.60 7.96
C MET A 314 -4.86 -12.01 9.43
N THR A 315 -3.72 -12.02 10.12
CA THR A 315 -3.54 -12.27 11.55
C THR A 315 -2.67 -11.16 12.14
N GLY A 316 -2.39 -11.21 13.44
CA GLY A 316 -1.69 -10.16 14.17
C GLY A 316 -2.61 -9.07 14.72
N GLY A 317 -2.17 -8.42 15.79
CA GLY A 317 -2.98 -7.42 16.51
C GLY A 317 -3.15 -6.10 15.75
N ALA A 318 -2.14 -5.69 14.97
CA ALA A 318 -2.17 -4.43 14.24
C ALA A 318 -2.87 -4.54 12.87
N SER A 319 -3.01 -5.76 12.31
CA SER A 319 -3.90 -6.06 11.15
C SER A 319 -5.37 -5.70 11.39
N ARG A 320 -5.76 -5.37 12.62
CA ARG A 320 -7.10 -4.87 12.96
C ARG A 320 -7.34 -3.44 12.47
N MET A 321 -6.29 -2.63 12.33
CA MET A 321 -6.41 -1.21 11.97
C MET A 321 -7.03 -1.05 10.56
N PRO A 322 -7.97 -0.09 10.34
CA PRO A 322 -8.70 0.05 9.07
C PRO A 322 -7.78 0.15 7.84
N LEU A 323 -6.78 1.04 7.88
CA LEU A 323 -5.75 1.19 6.85
C LEU A 323 -5.11 -0.14 6.41
N VAL A 324 -4.76 -1.01 7.36
CA VAL A 324 -4.05 -2.26 7.06
C VAL A 324 -4.97 -3.22 6.31
N GLN A 325 -6.22 -3.33 6.75
CA GLN A 325 -7.24 -4.10 6.02
C GLN A 325 -7.57 -3.48 4.65
N GLN A 326 -7.52 -2.15 4.53
CA GLN A 326 -7.74 -1.45 3.27
C GLN A 326 -6.64 -1.76 2.27
N VAL A 327 -5.36 -1.48 2.57
CA VAL A 327 -4.26 -1.64 1.60
C VAL A 327 -4.10 -3.11 1.16
N VAL A 328 -4.25 -4.07 2.09
CA VAL A 328 -4.20 -5.51 1.75
C VAL A 328 -5.40 -5.93 0.87
N ARG A 329 -6.61 -5.37 1.10
CA ARG A 329 -7.77 -5.59 0.20
C ARG A 329 -7.68 -4.86 -1.13
N GLU A 330 -7.08 -3.67 -1.18
CA GLU A 330 -6.87 -2.92 -2.42
C GLU A 330 -5.97 -3.68 -3.39
N ARG A 331 -4.97 -4.43 -2.89
CA ARG A 331 -4.08 -5.24 -3.74
C ARG A 331 -4.57 -6.69 -3.98
N HIS A 332 -5.09 -7.38 -2.97
CA HIS A 332 -5.48 -8.80 -3.09
C HIS A 332 -7.00 -9.04 -3.24
N GLY A 333 -7.84 -8.02 -3.10
CA GLY A 333 -9.29 -8.10 -3.31
C GLY A 333 -10.01 -9.06 -2.34
N GLU A 334 -11.02 -9.76 -2.85
CA GLU A 334 -11.84 -10.68 -2.05
C GLU A 334 -11.10 -11.91 -1.52
N MET A 335 -9.86 -12.17 -1.95
CA MET A 335 -9.02 -13.23 -1.39
C MET A 335 -8.70 -13.01 0.10
N VAL A 336 -8.75 -11.75 0.57
CA VAL A 336 -8.40 -11.35 1.94
C VAL A 336 -9.45 -11.80 2.95
N LYS A 337 -9.04 -12.60 3.95
CA LYS A 337 -9.87 -13.09 5.05
C LYS A 337 -9.30 -12.65 6.40
N THR A 338 -10.19 -12.25 7.31
CA THR A 338 -9.90 -11.73 8.66
C THR A 338 -10.72 -12.48 9.72
N TYR A 339 -10.25 -12.54 10.97
CA TYR A 339 -10.97 -13.10 12.12
C TYR A 339 -10.89 -12.21 13.37
N ASP A 340 -11.88 -12.33 14.26
CA ASP A 340 -12.13 -11.35 15.33
C ASP A 340 -11.15 -11.36 16.50
N ASP A 341 -10.37 -12.44 16.72
CA ASP A 341 -9.25 -12.45 17.67
C ASP A 341 -8.05 -13.31 17.18
N PRO A 342 -7.08 -12.68 16.48
CA PRO A 342 -5.91 -13.37 15.94
C PRO A 342 -5.08 -14.15 16.99
N LYS A 343 -5.00 -13.68 18.24
CA LYS A 343 -4.19 -14.37 19.27
C LYS A 343 -4.88 -15.62 19.84
N ILE A 344 -6.21 -15.66 19.83
CA ILE A 344 -6.95 -16.90 20.10
C ILE A 344 -6.79 -17.88 18.92
N VAL A 345 -6.86 -17.41 17.69
CA VAL A 345 -6.69 -18.23 16.47
C VAL A 345 -5.37 -19.01 16.49
N VAL A 346 -4.25 -18.34 16.76
CA VAL A 346 -2.91 -18.97 16.84
C VAL A 346 -2.84 -20.01 17.96
N ALA A 347 -3.29 -19.67 19.18
CA ALA A 347 -3.28 -20.60 20.31
C ALA A 347 -4.21 -21.82 20.09
N TYR A 348 -5.33 -21.64 19.38
CA TYR A 348 -6.26 -22.72 19.04
C TYR A 348 -5.66 -23.69 18.02
N GLY A 349 -4.97 -23.19 16.99
CA GLY A 349 -4.22 -24.03 16.03
C GLY A 349 -3.09 -24.82 16.67
N ALA A 350 -2.43 -24.24 17.68
CA ALA A 350 -1.46 -24.95 18.52
C ALA A 350 -2.12 -26.06 19.36
N ALA A 351 -3.27 -25.78 19.99
CA ALA A 351 -4.03 -26.77 20.75
C ALA A 351 -4.52 -27.94 19.88
N GLN A 352 -4.95 -27.66 18.64
CA GLN A 352 -5.30 -28.68 17.64
C GLN A 352 -4.13 -29.63 17.34
N LEU A 353 -2.90 -29.10 17.17
CA LEU A 353 -1.71 -29.92 17.00
C LEU A 353 -1.39 -30.75 18.25
N ALA A 354 -1.45 -30.14 19.43
CA ALA A 354 -1.18 -30.83 20.70
C ALA A 354 -2.17 -31.99 20.94
N TRP A 355 -3.44 -31.81 20.57
CA TRP A 355 -4.46 -32.86 20.66
C TRP A 355 -4.25 -33.96 19.60
N LYS A 356 -4.03 -33.62 18.32
CA LYS A 356 -3.72 -34.59 17.25
C LYS A 356 -2.56 -35.49 17.66
N LEU A 357 -1.45 -34.90 18.09
CA LEU A 357 -0.25 -35.62 18.51
C LEU A 357 -0.37 -36.37 19.86
N LYS A 358 -1.45 -36.17 20.62
CA LYS A 358 -1.78 -36.94 21.83
C LYS A 358 -2.73 -38.10 21.54
N VAL A 359 -3.56 -38.00 20.50
CA VAL A 359 -4.46 -39.07 20.04
C VAL A 359 -3.74 -40.05 19.10
N GLU A 360 -2.89 -39.53 18.21
CA GLU A 360 -2.04 -40.33 17.32
C GLU A 360 -0.78 -40.83 18.09
N PRO A 361 -0.59 -42.16 18.26
CA PRO A 361 0.62 -42.69 18.86
C PRO A 361 1.87 -42.32 18.05
N ARG A 362 3.04 -42.32 18.68
CA ARG A 362 4.31 -42.31 17.93
C ARG A 362 4.38 -43.57 17.09
N ASP A 363 4.40 -43.42 15.77
CA ASP A 363 4.82 -44.50 14.89
C ASP A 363 6.25 -44.91 15.27
N THR A 364 6.46 -46.21 15.39
CA THR A 364 7.77 -46.84 15.64
C THR A 364 8.25 -47.59 14.40
N GLY A 365 7.79 -47.14 13.22
CA GLY A 365 8.20 -47.59 11.91
C GLY A 365 9.69 -47.38 11.61
N SER A 366 10.38 -48.48 11.34
CA SER A 366 11.79 -48.49 10.94
C SER A 366 11.97 -47.97 9.51
N HIS A 367 12.26 -46.68 9.36
CA HIS A 367 12.78 -46.15 8.10
C HIS A 367 14.26 -46.50 7.94
N ASN A 368 14.52 -47.60 7.23
CA ASN A 368 15.86 -47.97 6.77
C ASN A 368 16.51 -46.81 5.99
N VAL A 369 17.68 -46.37 6.43
CA VAL A 369 18.47 -45.34 5.73
C VAL A 369 19.06 -45.95 4.45
N SER A 370 18.38 -45.74 3.33
CA SER A 370 18.87 -46.06 1.98
C SER A 370 20.02 -45.11 1.59
N SER A 371 21.20 -45.34 2.16
CA SER A 371 22.43 -44.63 1.81
C SER A 371 22.83 -44.91 0.35
N ARG A 372 22.63 -43.91 -0.53
CA ARG A 372 23.17 -43.93 -1.90
C ARG A 372 24.43 -43.07 -2.02
N THR A 373 25.54 -43.60 -1.50
CA THR A 373 26.87 -43.26 -2.01
C THR A 373 27.23 -44.23 -3.14
N GLY A 374 27.82 -43.75 -4.23
CA GLY A 374 28.05 -44.54 -5.44
C GLY A 374 29.44 -45.18 -5.49
N SER A 375 29.56 -46.32 -6.19
CA SER A 375 30.82 -46.82 -6.78
C SER A 375 30.54 -47.81 -7.92
N ASP A 376 31.59 -48.27 -8.60
CA ASP A 376 31.57 -48.68 -10.01
C ASP A 376 31.35 -50.20 -10.25
N ARG A 377 30.85 -50.54 -11.45
CA ARG A 377 31.07 -51.75 -12.27
C ARG A 377 31.14 -53.19 -11.68
N ARG A 378 30.26 -54.04 -12.25
CA ARG A 378 30.54 -55.39 -12.84
C ARG A 378 30.75 -56.57 -11.84
N PRO A 379 30.74 -57.86 -12.28
CA PRO A 379 29.47 -58.61 -12.26
C PRO A 379 29.60 -60.07 -11.74
N GLY A 380 28.47 -60.77 -11.52
CA GLY A 380 28.51 -62.23 -11.30
C GLY A 380 27.15 -62.85 -10.92
N PRO A 381 26.90 -64.16 -11.17
CA PRO A 381 25.55 -64.69 -11.26
C PRO A 381 25.26 -65.89 -10.32
N THR A 382 24.17 -66.62 -10.61
CA THR A 382 23.52 -67.71 -9.82
C THR A 382 22.76 -67.17 -8.59
N GLY A 383 21.59 -67.68 -8.21
CA GLY A 383 20.79 -68.84 -8.67
C GLY A 383 20.25 -69.61 -7.45
N ALA A 384 19.08 -70.28 -7.46
CA ALA A 384 17.99 -70.36 -8.44
C ALA A 384 16.74 -71.00 -7.78
N HIS A 385 15.56 -70.92 -8.42
CA HIS A 385 14.34 -71.73 -8.14
C HIS A 385 13.64 -71.53 -6.76
N GLN A 386 12.35 -71.83 -6.53
CA GLN A 386 11.19 -71.98 -7.43
C GLN A 386 9.85 -71.68 -6.71
N ALA A 387 8.78 -71.67 -7.52
CA ALA A 387 7.33 -71.60 -7.28
C ALA A 387 6.76 -72.52 -6.15
N LEU A 388 5.48 -72.53 -5.74
CA LEU A 388 4.21 -72.40 -6.50
C LEU A 388 3.03 -71.77 -5.72
N VAL A 389 2.08 -71.21 -6.49
CA VAL A 389 0.59 -71.35 -6.45
C VAL A 389 -0.11 -71.83 -5.17
N GLY A 390 -1.19 -71.11 -4.78
CA GLY A 390 -2.36 -71.73 -4.13
C GLY A 390 -3.40 -70.73 -3.56
N PRO A 391 -4.71 -70.75 -3.93
CA PRO A 391 -5.61 -69.63 -3.65
C PRO A 391 -6.91 -69.92 -2.84
N SER A 392 -7.64 -68.82 -2.56
CA SER A 392 -9.11 -68.67 -2.38
C SER A 392 -9.78 -68.94 -1.01
N GLY A 393 -10.80 -68.13 -0.69
CA GLY A 393 -11.71 -68.30 0.46
C GLY A 393 -12.39 -67.02 0.99
N GLY A 394 -13.73 -66.97 0.95
CA GLY A 394 -14.61 -66.07 1.74
C GLY A 394 -15.78 -66.90 2.34
N PRO A 395 -16.98 -66.37 2.67
CA PRO A 395 -17.47 -64.97 2.63
C PRO A 395 -18.49 -64.59 3.78
N THR A 396 -19.30 -63.52 3.55
CA THR A 396 -20.72 -63.26 4.02
C THR A 396 -21.14 -62.74 5.42
N GLY A 397 -22.00 -61.69 5.42
CA GLY A 397 -23.15 -61.44 6.35
C GLY A 397 -23.15 -60.12 7.18
N GLY A 398 -24.23 -59.28 7.30
CA GLY A 398 -25.45 -59.12 6.47
C GLY A 398 -26.70 -58.41 7.10
N HIS A 399 -27.02 -57.16 6.68
CA HIS A 399 -28.35 -56.43 6.72
C HIS A 399 -28.99 -56.05 8.10
N GLN A 400 -30.03 -55.20 8.29
CA GLN A 400 -31.10 -54.49 7.49
C GLN A 400 -31.25 -53.00 7.97
N ALA A 401 -31.70 -51.95 7.23
CA ALA A 401 -33.01 -51.56 6.62
C ALA A 401 -34.14 -51.19 7.66
N PHE A 402 -35.08 -50.22 7.56
CA PHE A 402 -35.70 -49.31 6.52
C PHE A 402 -35.96 -47.88 7.18
N VAL A 403 -36.80 -46.83 6.88
CA VAL A 403 -38.00 -46.41 6.06
C VAL A 403 -37.95 -44.84 5.76
N GLY A 404 -38.95 -44.22 5.09
CA GLY A 404 -39.16 -42.75 4.86
C GLY A 404 -40.28 -42.08 5.71
N PRO A 405 -40.98 -40.96 5.32
CA PRO A 405 -41.40 -40.54 3.95
C PRO A 405 -41.30 -39.01 3.61
N ALA A 406 -41.92 -38.54 2.50
CA ALA A 406 -41.97 -37.14 2.04
C ALA A 406 -43.24 -36.76 1.21
N PRO A 407 -43.51 -35.45 1.02
CA PRO A 407 -44.20 -34.83 -0.15
C PRO A 407 -43.41 -33.61 -0.73
N ALA A 408 -43.70 -32.92 -1.85
CA ALA A 408 -44.53 -33.10 -3.07
C ALA A 408 -44.08 -32.07 -4.17
N GLY A 409 -44.78 -31.96 -5.31
CA GLY A 409 -44.53 -30.98 -6.42
C GLY A 409 -45.65 -29.92 -6.60
N PRO A 410 -45.77 -29.17 -7.75
CA PRO A 410 -45.70 -29.73 -9.12
C PRO A 410 -45.15 -28.87 -10.32
N SER A 411 -44.45 -29.56 -11.24
CA SER A 411 -44.40 -29.51 -12.74
C SER A 411 -44.54 -28.26 -13.65
N GLY A 412 -43.64 -28.18 -14.65
CA GLY A 412 -43.79 -27.60 -16.02
C GLY A 412 -42.43 -27.39 -16.75
N GLY A 413 -42.27 -27.35 -18.10
CA GLY A 413 -43.12 -27.77 -19.24
C GLY A 413 -42.62 -27.27 -20.63
N HIS A 414 -42.60 -28.12 -21.68
CA HIS A 414 -42.42 -27.84 -23.15
C HIS A 414 -41.06 -27.24 -23.64
N GLN A 415 -40.22 -27.83 -24.53
CA GLN A 415 -40.27 -28.32 -25.95
C GLN A 415 -39.61 -27.33 -26.97
N ALA A 416 -39.02 -27.68 -28.14
CA ALA A 416 -38.05 -28.74 -28.54
C ALA A 416 -37.56 -28.60 -30.03
N PHE A 417 -36.26 -28.86 -30.32
CA PHE A 417 -35.64 -29.31 -31.62
C PHE A 417 -35.66 -28.40 -32.90
N PRO A 418 -34.93 -28.72 -34.03
CA PRO A 418 -33.59 -29.37 -34.21
C PRO A 418 -32.67 -28.81 -35.37
N GLY A 419 -31.41 -29.32 -35.48
CA GLY A 419 -30.60 -29.43 -36.73
C GLY A 419 -29.44 -28.42 -36.90
N GLY A 420 -28.28 -28.73 -37.54
CA GLY A 420 -27.73 -29.96 -38.14
C GLY A 420 -26.24 -29.78 -38.61
N GLY A 421 -25.50 -30.86 -38.93
CA GLY A 421 -24.09 -30.83 -39.42
C GLY A 421 -23.96 -30.92 -40.96
N PRO A 422 -22.84 -31.42 -41.58
CA PRO A 422 -21.63 -32.07 -41.00
C PRO A 422 -20.25 -31.80 -41.71
N THR A 423 -19.16 -32.48 -41.28
CA THR A 423 -17.82 -32.68 -41.96
C THR A 423 -16.95 -31.44 -42.27
N GLY A 424 -15.62 -31.43 -42.45
CA GLY A 424 -14.48 -32.40 -42.43
C GLY A 424 -13.20 -31.67 -42.96
N GLY A 425 -11.92 -32.09 -42.89
CA GLY A 425 -11.17 -33.27 -42.40
C GLY A 425 -9.63 -33.04 -42.51
N HIS A 426 -8.76 -34.05 -42.29
CA HIS A 426 -7.27 -33.94 -42.35
C HIS A 426 -6.64 -34.32 -43.71
N PRO A 427 -5.41 -33.82 -44.03
CA PRO A 427 -4.27 -34.74 -44.22
C PRO A 427 -2.93 -34.25 -43.57
N VAL A 428 -1.79 -34.93 -43.85
CA VAL A 428 -0.58 -35.00 -43.00
C VAL A 428 0.74 -35.19 -43.81
N VAL A 429 1.90 -34.65 -43.34
CA VAL A 429 3.31 -34.98 -43.73
C VAL A 429 3.77 -34.54 -45.16
N PRO A 430 5.08 -34.37 -45.52
CA PRO A 430 6.36 -34.72 -44.85
C PRO A 430 7.35 -33.55 -44.57
N ALA A 431 8.59 -33.88 -44.17
CA ALA A 431 9.68 -32.96 -43.78
C ALA A 431 11.02 -33.24 -44.50
N GLY A 432 11.99 -32.31 -44.36
CA GLY A 432 13.43 -32.47 -44.69
C GLY A 432 14.19 -31.13 -44.78
N VAL A 433 15.52 -31.03 -44.82
CA VAL A 433 16.64 -31.76 -44.15
C VAL A 433 17.99 -31.08 -44.54
N GLN A 434 18.94 -30.95 -43.60
CA GLN A 434 20.39 -30.59 -43.78
C GLN A 434 20.81 -29.21 -44.33
N GLY A 435 22.02 -28.75 -43.93
CA GLY A 435 22.78 -27.67 -44.58
C GLY A 435 23.70 -26.83 -43.67
N GLY A 436 24.98 -27.20 -43.55
CA GLY A 436 26.08 -26.33 -43.07
C GLY A 436 27.06 -26.03 -44.23
N PRO A 437 28.03 -25.09 -44.08
CA PRO A 437 29.34 -25.52 -43.57
C PRO A 437 30.21 -24.47 -42.82
N GLN A 438 31.42 -24.94 -42.49
CA GLN A 438 32.57 -24.36 -41.79
C GLN A 438 33.12 -23.00 -42.30
N GLY A 439 34.00 -22.37 -41.50
CA GLY A 439 34.89 -21.26 -41.92
C GLY A 439 36.37 -21.49 -41.50
N PRO A 440 37.28 -20.51 -41.64
CA PRO A 440 38.67 -20.56 -41.14
C PRO A 440 39.00 -19.48 -40.08
N ALA A 441 40.27 -19.39 -39.61
CA ALA A 441 40.60 -18.75 -38.31
C ALA A 441 41.92 -17.92 -38.24
N GLY A 442 41.95 -16.98 -37.28
CA GLY A 442 43.15 -16.38 -36.65
C GLY A 442 43.83 -15.19 -37.36
N PRO A 443 44.80 -14.48 -36.72
CA PRO A 443 45.35 -14.67 -35.37
C PRO A 443 45.52 -13.40 -34.47
N LEU A 444 45.59 -13.64 -33.14
CA LEU A 444 46.39 -12.99 -32.08
C LEU A 444 46.74 -11.47 -32.07
N GLY A 445 46.48 -10.80 -30.92
CA GLY A 445 47.47 -9.88 -30.30
C GLY A 445 46.95 -8.60 -29.60
N GLY A 446 47.26 -8.42 -28.30
CA GLY A 446 47.22 -7.13 -27.59
C GLY A 446 46.25 -7.02 -26.41
N SER A 447 46.75 -6.71 -25.20
CA SER A 447 45.93 -6.63 -23.97
C SER A 447 46.49 -5.64 -22.93
N THR A 448 45.64 -4.78 -22.34
CA THR A 448 45.85 -4.17 -21.01
C THR A 448 44.55 -3.61 -20.42
N GLY A 449 44.31 -3.84 -19.12
CA GLY A 449 43.58 -2.89 -18.26
C GLY A 449 42.05 -2.90 -18.29
N GLY A 450 41.42 -3.93 -17.70
CA GLY A 450 39.98 -3.93 -17.40
C GLY A 450 39.69 -4.48 -16.00
N HIS A 451 39.02 -3.68 -15.15
CA HIS A 451 38.38 -4.19 -13.94
C HIS A 451 37.09 -4.95 -14.33
N PRO A 452 36.71 -6.03 -13.62
CA PRO A 452 35.54 -6.83 -13.97
C PRO A 452 34.24 -6.09 -13.63
N VAL A 453 33.67 -5.38 -14.62
CA VAL A 453 32.25 -5.04 -14.60
C VAL A 453 31.47 -6.35 -14.70
N VAL A 454 30.75 -6.71 -13.63
CA VAL A 454 29.81 -7.83 -13.66
C VAL A 454 28.71 -7.49 -14.66
N PRO A 455 28.47 -8.30 -15.72
CA PRO A 455 27.38 -8.04 -16.64
C PRO A 455 26.04 -8.25 -15.93
N GLY A 456 25.38 -7.14 -15.56
CA GLY A 456 24.00 -7.18 -15.12
C GLY A 456 23.15 -7.89 -16.19
N ARG A 457 22.36 -8.90 -15.79
CA ARG A 457 21.51 -9.63 -16.72
C ARG A 457 20.48 -8.67 -17.30
N SER A 458 20.70 -8.25 -18.55
CA SER A 458 19.69 -7.57 -19.35
C SER A 458 18.49 -8.52 -19.50
N SER A 459 17.41 -8.24 -18.78
CA SER A 459 16.09 -8.76 -19.11
C SER A 459 15.65 -8.11 -20.41
N ALA A 460 15.97 -8.80 -21.51
CA ALA A 460 15.37 -8.54 -22.82
C ALA A 460 13.89 -8.95 -22.77
N GLY A 461 13.06 -8.06 -22.21
CA GLY A 461 11.60 -8.15 -22.33
C GLY A 461 11.17 -8.17 -23.80
N PRO A 462 9.97 -8.67 -24.10
CA PRO A 462 9.54 -8.88 -25.48
C PRO A 462 9.54 -7.57 -26.27
N GLN A 463 10.34 -7.50 -27.34
CA GLN A 463 10.28 -6.39 -28.29
C GLN A 463 8.92 -6.39 -28.98
N VAL A 464 8.09 -5.40 -28.66
CA VAL A 464 6.89 -5.09 -29.44
C VAL A 464 7.35 -4.47 -30.76
N GLN A 465 6.94 -5.03 -31.90
CA GLN A 465 7.35 -4.53 -33.20
C GLN A 465 6.92 -3.06 -33.39
N GLY A 466 7.86 -2.21 -33.80
CA GLY A 466 7.64 -0.79 -34.02
C GLY A 466 7.72 0.09 -32.76
N ILE A 467 8.26 -0.42 -31.65
CA ILE A 467 8.57 0.39 -30.46
C ILE A 467 10.08 0.30 -30.17
N ASP A 468 10.76 1.46 -30.16
CA ASP A 468 12.17 1.58 -29.80
C ASP A 468 12.32 1.84 -28.28
N ARG A 469 13.18 1.08 -27.59
CA ARG A 469 13.48 1.29 -26.17
C ARG A 469 14.40 2.50 -25.98
N VAL A 470 13.98 3.51 -25.22
CA VAL A 470 14.76 4.73 -24.98
C VAL A 470 15.45 4.67 -23.61
N MET A 471 14.71 4.53 -22.51
CA MET A 471 15.28 4.56 -21.16
C MET A 471 14.40 3.80 -20.16
N ASP A 472 15.00 2.96 -19.33
CA ASP A 472 14.30 2.24 -18.24
C ASP A 472 14.25 3.05 -16.94
N GLY A 473 13.54 2.57 -15.93
CA GLY A 473 13.58 3.15 -14.57
C GLY A 473 12.79 4.46 -14.41
N VAL A 474 11.94 4.82 -15.38
CA VAL A 474 11.31 6.14 -15.48
C VAL A 474 9.98 6.18 -14.73
N LEU A 475 9.87 7.02 -13.71
CA LEU A 475 8.59 7.31 -13.04
C LEU A 475 7.78 8.33 -13.86
N GLU A 476 8.45 9.34 -14.41
CA GLU A 476 7.82 10.35 -15.26
C GLU A 476 8.79 10.90 -16.31
N ALA A 477 8.26 11.27 -17.47
CA ALA A 477 8.94 12.13 -18.43
C ALA A 477 8.03 13.29 -18.84
N ARG A 478 8.62 14.44 -19.18
CA ARG A 478 7.93 15.65 -19.65
C ARG A 478 8.76 16.29 -20.77
N PHE A 479 8.11 16.96 -21.72
CA PHE A 479 8.78 17.64 -22.85
C PHE A 479 8.47 19.13 -22.82
N GLU A 480 9.52 19.94 -22.67
CA GLU A 480 9.41 21.40 -22.52
C GLU A 480 10.43 22.10 -23.41
N ALA A 481 9.95 23.07 -24.20
CA ALA A 481 10.75 23.86 -25.14
C ALA A 481 11.80 23.06 -25.94
N GLY A 482 11.38 21.92 -26.53
CA GLY A 482 12.25 21.07 -27.36
C GLY A 482 13.13 20.07 -26.60
N ARG A 483 13.06 20.02 -25.26
CA ARG A 483 13.89 19.13 -24.42
C ARG A 483 13.02 18.09 -23.71
N VAL A 484 13.53 16.86 -23.60
CA VAL A 484 12.90 15.81 -22.78
C VAL A 484 13.59 15.75 -21.42
N PHE A 485 12.82 15.94 -20.36
CA PHE A 485 13.24 15.77 -18.98
C PHE A 485 12.63 14.48 -18.42
N VAL A 486 13.43 13.70 -17.68
CA VAL A 486 13.07 12.35 -17.24
C VAL A 486 13.40 12.17 -15.76
N HIS A 487 12.39 11.89 -14.95
CA HIS A 487 12.52 11.51 -13.54
C HIS A 487 12.57 9.98 -13.42
N GLN A 488 13.68 9.47 -12.89
CA GLN A 488 13.87 8.08 -12.51
C GLN A 488 13.96 7.94 -10.98
N ALA A 489 13.69 6.74 -10.48
CA ALA A 489 14.07 6.33 -9.13
C ALA A 489 14.73 4.96 -9.13
N PHE A 490 15.74 4.81 -8.28
CA PHE A 490 16.44 3.57 -7.98
C PHE A 490 16.62 3.45 -6.47
N GLU A 491 17.07 2.29 -5.99
CA GLU A 491 17.43 2.06 -4.57
C GLU A 491 18.44 3.09 -4.02
N ALA A 492 19.28 3.66 -4.89
CA ALA A 492 20.26 4.69 -4.55
C ALA A 492 19.72 6.14 -4.54
N GLY A 493 18.44 6.37 -4.87
CA GLY A 493 17.81 7.70 -4.89
C GLY A 493 17.07 8.05 -6.18
N HIS A 494 16.57 9.29 -6.23
CA HIS A 494 15.83 9.86 -7.36
C HIS A 494 16.77 10.65 -8.28
N PHE A 495 16.55 10.61 -9.59
CA PHE A 495 17.36 11.32 -10.58
C PHE A 495 16.48 12.06 -11.59
N LEU A 496 16.80 13.31 -11.87
CA LEU A 496 16.26 14.05 -13.02
C LEU A 496 17.34 14.12 -14.10
N ARG A 497 17.03 13.65 -15.31
CA ARG A 497 17.92 13.70 -16.49
C ARG A 497 17.33 14.59 -17.57
N ARG A 498 18.20 15.17 -18.42
CA ARG A 498 17.84 15.67 -19.75
C ARG A 498 18.35 14.71 -20.81
N LEU A 499 17.51 14.33 -21.76
CA LEU A 499 17.93 13.46 -22.89
C LEU A 499 18.50 14.28 -24.06
N ASP A 500 19.52 13.72 -24.71
CA ASP A 500 20.01 14.15 -26.02
C ASP A 500 19.44 13.22 -27.10
N GLY A 501 18.54 13.76 -27.91
CA GLY A 501 17.83 13.02 -28.95
C GLY A 501 17.06 11.80 -28.41
N LEU A 502 17.17 10.68 -29.13
CA LEU A 502 16.42 9.44 -28.86
C LEU A 502 17.24 8.26 -28.36
N GLY A 503 18.58 8.35 -28.37
CA GLY A 503 19.45 7.20 -28.12
C GLY A 503 19.56 6.74 -26.66
N GLY A 504 18.61 7.11 -25.79
CA GLY A 504 18.64 6.87 -24.35
C GLY A 504 19.75 7.62 -23.59
N ARG A 505 20.58 8.39 -24.30
CA ARG A 505 21.68 9.16 -23.72
C ARG A 505 21.14 10.42 -23.10
N HIS A 506 21.60 10.68 -21.88
CA HIS A 506 21.39 11.95 -21.21
C HIS A 506 22.67 12.77 -21.30
N ASP A 507 22.55 14.08 -21.50
CA ASP A 507 23.70 14.99 -21.49
C ASP A 507 23.85 15.73 -20.16
N ARG A 508 22.78 15.74 -19.34
CA ARG A 508 22.73 16.31 -17.99
C ARG A 508 21.93 15.41 -17.05
N GLU A 509 22.34 15.38 -15.79
CA GLU A 509 21.73 14.66 -14.67
C GLU A 509 21.81 15.55 -13.42
N PHE A 510 20.80 15.48 -12.56
CA PHE A 510 20.86 15.94 -11.18
C PHE A 510 20.21 14.88 -10.26
N GLY A 511 20.88 14.54 -9.15
CA GLY A 511 20.43 13.53 -8.18
C GLY A 511 19.79 14.13 -6.93
N PHE A 512 18.89 13.36 -6.32
CA PHE A 512 18.14 13.69 -5.10
C PHE A 512 18.00 12.42 -4.24
N GLY A 513 17.81 12.57 -2.94
CA GLY A 513 17.34 11.46 -2.09
C GLY A 513 15.94 11.03 -2.50
N ARG A 514 14.95 11.91 -2.29
CA ARG A 514 13.53 11.69 -2.63
C ARG A 514 12.95 12.94 -3.29
N LEU A 515 12.97 12.98 -4.62
CA LEU A 515 12.27 14.01 -5.40
C LEU A 515 10.75 13.79 -5.28
N VAL A 516 10.02 14.77 -4.73
CA VAL A 516 8.58 14.70 -4.42
C VAL A 516 7.73 15.19 -5.60
N GLU A 517 8.08 16.34 -6.17
CA GLU A 517 7.39 16.96 -7.30
C GLU A 517 8.34 17.95 -8.01
N TRP A 518 8.04 18.28 -9.26
CA TRP A 518 8.82 19.18 -10.10
C TRP A 518 7.93 19.92 -11.12
N ALA A 519 8.47 20.90 -11.83
CA ALA A 519 7.91 21.45 -13.06
C ALA A 519 9.01 22.03 -13.94
N ALA A 520 8.80 22.09 -15.25
CA ALA A 520 9.77 22.61 -16.21
C ALA A 520 9.11 23.64 -17.14
N SER A 521 9.93 24.53 -17.69
CA SER A 521 9.58 25.45 -18.77
C SER A 521 10.79 25.59 -19.71
N GLY A 522 10.70 26.47 -20.71
CA GLY A 522 11.86 26.81 -21.54
C GLY A 522 13.01 27.51 -20.80
N GLU A 523 12.74 28.13 -19.64
CA GLU A 523 13.71 28.94 -18.90
C GLU A 523 14.42 28.18 -17.77
N GLY A 524 13.87 27.04 -17.34
CA GLY A 524 14.44 26.23 -16.28
C GLY A 524 13.53 25.13 -15.75
N VAL A 525 13.96 24.51 -14.66
CA VAL A 525 13.21 23.48 -13.93
C VAL A 525 13.12 23.90 -12.46
N VAL A 526 11.96 23.70 -11.85
CA VAL A 526 11.76 23.76 -10.39
C VAL A 526 11.56 22.35 -9.85
N THR A 527 12.14 22.04 -8.69
CA THR A 527 12.12 20.71 -8.08
C THR A 527 11.94 20.82 -6.57
N VAL A 528 11.23 19.88 -5.94
CA VAL A 528 11.10 19.79 -4.48
C VAL A 528 11.57 18.42 -3.99
N GLU A 529 12.66 18.40 -3.24
CA GLU A 529 13.22 17.20 -2.61
C GLU A 529 12.82 17.11 -1.15
N GLN A 530 12.38 15.94 -0.69
CA GLN A 530 12.19 15.67 0.74
C GLN A 530 13.53 15.34 1.41
N VAL A 531 13.85 16.08 2.48
CA VAL A 531 15.07 15.90 3.29
C VAL A 531 14.77 15.59 4.76
N GLY A 532 13.50 15.58 5.14
CA GLY A 532 13.01 15.15 6.46
C GLY A 532 11.49 15.01 6.49
N PRO A 533 10.89 14.56 7.61
CA PRO A 533 9.46 14.23 7.67
C PRO A 533 8.52 15.37 7.25
N ALA A 534 8.85 16.61 7.61
CA ALA A 534 8.15 17.83 7.21
C ALA A 534 9.10 18.88 6.60
N GLN A 535 10.24 18.45 6.04
CA GLN A 535 11.30 19.32 5.53
C GLN A 535 11.60 19.02 4.06
N VAL A 536 11.59 20.06 3.24
CA VAL A 536 11.92 19.95 1.81
C VAL A 536 12.89 21.03 1.34
N LEU A 537 13.63 20.74 0.27
CA LEU A 537 14.46 21.68 -0.47
C LEU A 537 13.83 21.96 -1.84
N ALA A 538 13.24 23.16 -1.98
CA ALA A 538 12.79 23.68 -3.25
C ALA A 538 13.97 24.29 -4.01
N ARG A 539 14.29 23.79 -5.21
CA ARG A 539 15.38 24.28 -6.05
C ARG A 539 14.90 24.78 -7.39
N THR A 540 15.54 25.82 -7.89
CA THR A 540 15.48 26.19 -9.31
C THR A 540 16.76 25.72 -10.02
N LEU A 541 16.61 25.19 -11.22
CA LEU A 541 17.66 24.69 -12.09
C LEU A 541 17.59 25.39 -13.45
N THR A 542 18.72 25.48 -14.16
CA THR A 542 18.74 25.86 -15.59
C THR A 542 18.08 24.76 -16.46
N PRO A 543 17.80 25.02 -17.75
CA PRO A 543 17.43 23.97 -18.71
C PRO A 543 18.51 22.90 -18.90
N ASP A 544 19.74 23.13 -18.41
CA ASP A 544 20.88 22.21 -18.35
C ASP A 544 21.05 21.54 -16.97
N LEU A 545 20.03 21.61 -16.11
CA LEU A 545 19.97 21.03 -14.76
C LEU A 545 21.02 21.56 -13.76
N VAL A 546 21.60 22.74 -14.01
CA VAL A 546 22.51 23.41 -13.07
C VAL A 546 21.71 24.19 -12.03
N VAL A 547 21.97 23.97 -10.73
CA VAL A 547 21.28 24.69 -9.65
C VAL A 547 21.50 26.20 -9.77
N ARG A 548 20.40 26.97 -9.80
CA ARG A 548 20.39 28.43 -9.67
C ARG A 548 20.12 28.86 -8.23
N SER A 549 19.17 28.22 -7.55
CA SER A 549 18.80 28.52 -6.16
C SER A 549 18.36 27.28 -5.38
N THR A 550 18.33 27.39 -4.05
CA THR A 550 17.80 26.37 -3.13
C THR A 550 17.16 27.07 -1.94
N HIS A 551 15.94 26.67 -1.58
CA HIS A 551 15.11 27.26 -0.54
C HIS A 551 14.59 26.16 0.38
N PRO A 552 14.97 26.13 1.67
CA PRO A 552 14.42 25.18 2.63
C PRO A 552 13.00 25.59 3.02
N LEU A 553 12.06 24.63 3.01
CA LEU A 553 10.67 24.85 3.42
C LEU A 553 10.28 23.83 4.49
N GLN A 554 9.52 24.28 5.49
CA GLN A 554 8.84 23.42 6.47
C GLN A 554 7.38 23.30 6.05
N MET A 555 6.93 22.11 5.65
CA MET A 555 5.61 21.91 5.07
C MET A 555 4.97 20.56 5.42
N TRP A 556 3.65 20.48 5.29
CA TRP A 556 2.88 19.25 5.42
C TRP A 556 2.39 18.77 4.04
N GLY A 557 2.40 17.45 3.82
CA GLY A 557 2.00 16.84 2.55
C GLY A 557 2.96 17.09 1.38
N ASN A 558 2.47 16.85 0.16
CA ASN A 558 3.19 17.14 -1.08
C ASN A 558 2.76 18.52 -1.60
N PRO A 559 3.63 19.29 -2.26
CA PRO A 559 3.28 20.58 -2.83
C PRO A 559 2.70 20.39 -4.24
N THR A 560 2.06 21.43 -4.77
CA THR A 560 1.78 21.56 -6.20
C THR A 560 2.81 22.49 -6.80
N VAL A 561 3.52 22.01 -7.82
CA VAL A 561 4.61 22.76 -8.48
C VAL A 561 4.23 23.04 -9.92
N LEU A 562 4.32 24.31 -10.31
CA LEU A 562 4.05 24.80 -11.66
C LEU A 562 5.22 25.64 -12.17
N ALA A 563 5.39 25.67 -13.49
CA ALA A 563 6.34 26.53 -14.18
C ALA A 563 5.70 27.08 -15.45
N HIS A 564 5.88 28.36 -15.74
CA HIS A 564 5.43 28.97 -16.99
C HIS A 564 6.33 30.15 -17.36
N GLY A 565 6.96 30.08 -18.54
CA GLY A 565 7.98 31.06 -18.94
C GLY A 565 9.08 31.18 -17.86
N PRO A 566 9.46 32.40 -17.45
CA PRO A 566 10.55 32.63 -16.51
C PRO A 566 10.19 32.44 -15.02
N VAL A 567 8.98 32.00 -14.68
CA VAL A 567 8.52 31.89 -13.28
C VAL A 567 8.04 30.47 -12.96
N ALA A 568 8.26 30.07 -11.71
CA ALA A 568 7.73 28.88 -11.08
C ALA A 568 6.97 29.24 -9.79
N TRP A 569 5.95 28.45 -9.48
CA TRP A 569 5.13 28.59 -8.27
C TRP A 569 5.06 27.26 -7.53
N ILE A 570 5.28 27.30 -6.22
CA ILE A 570 5.13 26.17 -5.30
C ILE A 570 4.02 26.54 -4.32
N PHE A 571 2.92 25.81 -4.41
CA PHE A 571 1.82 25.88 -3.46
C PHE A 571 2.02 24.79 -2.41
N TYR A 572 1.97 25.12 -1.12
CA TYR A 572 2.14 24.17 -0.03
C TYR A 572 1.44 24.61 1.27
N GLN A 573 1.25 23.69 2.22
CA GLN A 573 0.79 23.99 3.57
C GLN A 573 2.02 24.16 4.50
N PRO A 574 2.25 25.33 5.12
CA PRO A 574 3.41 25.56 5.98
C PRO A 574 3.24 24.85 7.33
N ARG A 575 4.36 24.50 7.98
CA ARG A 575 4.38 23.89 9.33
C ARG A 575 4.08 24.89 10.48
N GLN A 576 3.86 26.17 10.20
CA GLN A 576 3.72 27.18 11.26
C GLN A 576 2.47 26.97 12.11
N ILE A 577 2.66 27.03 13.43
CA ILE A 577 1.57 27.13 14.41
C ILE A 577 1.03 28.56 14.37
N ILE A 578 0.00 28.77 13.55
CA ILE A 578 -0.89 29.93 13.67
C ILE A 578 -2.09 29.46 14.49
N ALA A 579 -2.47 30.24 15.51
CA ALA A 579 -3.58 29.91 16.39
C ALA A 579 -4.91 29.91 15.60
N VAL A 580 -5.36 28.72 15.19
CA VAL A 580 -6.72 28.49 14.73
C VAL A 580 -7.65 28.69 15.91
N ASP A 581 -8.62 29.60 15.81
CA ASP A 581 -9.65 29.80 16.84
C ASP A 581 -10.49 28.52 16.97
N PRO A 582 -10.39 27.77 18.10
CA PRO A 582 -11.11 26.51 18.26
C PRO A 582 -12.63 26.70 18.39
N GLY A 583 -13.12 27.94 18.52
CA GLY A 583 -14.55 28.27 18.51
C GLY A 583 -15.22 28.11 17.14
N VAL A 584 -14.45 27.96 16.04
CA VAL A 584 -14.98 27.94 14.66
C VAL A 584 -14.97 26.52 14.06
N GLY A 585 -15.64 25.59 14.73
CA GLY A 585 -15.83 24.21 14.24
C GLY A 585 -16.69 24.15 12.96
N LEU A 586 -16.06 24.25 11.79
CA LEU A 586 -16.72 24.07 10.49
C LEU A 586 -16.86 22.56 10.17
N PRO A 587 -17.98 22.10 9.57
CA PRO A 587 -18.25 20.65 9.50
C PRO A 587 -17.63 19.95 8.27
N TRP A 588 -16.97 20.67 7.35
CA TRP A 588 -16.60 20.15 6.04
C TRP A 588 -15.24 20.70 5.56
N GLY A 589 -14.30 19.78 5.29
CA GLY A 589 -12.98 20.11 4.73
C GLY A 589 -11.91 20.43 5.79
N GLU A 590 -10.66 20.54 5.33
CA GLU A 590 -9.53 21.01 6.14
C GLU A 590 -9.43 22.53 5.98
N THR A 591 -9.34 23.25 7.10
CA THR A 591 -8.91 24.65 7.11
C THR A 591 -7.41 24.66 7.38
N GLY A 592 -6.62 24.89 6.34
CA GLY A 592 -5.17 25.01 6.42
C GLY A 592 -4.72 26.31 5.76
N HIS A 593 -3.74 26.99 6.35
CA HIS A 593 -3.06 28.08 5.67
C HIS A 593 -2.39 27.56 4.40
N LEU A 594 -2.64 28.20 3.27
CA LEU A 594 -1.99 27.89 2.00
C LEU A 594 -0.90 28.92 1.73
N SER A 595 0.35 28.49 1.68
CA SER A 595 1.49 29.32 1.31
C SER A 595 1.84 29.16 -0.17
N LEU A 596 2.01 30.30 -0.84
CA LEU A 596 2.57 30.42 -2.17
C LEU A 596 4.02 30.88 -2.10
N LEU A 597 4.95 30.06 -2.59
CA LEU A 597 6.30 30.50 -2.91
C LEU A 597 6.44 30.72 -4.42
N GLU A 598 6.95 31.88 -4.81
CA GLU A 598 7.27 32.22 -6.20
C GLU A 598 8.79 32.20 -6.41
N LEU A 599 9.23 31.62 -7.53
CA LEU A 599 10.63 31.38 -7.84
C LEU A 599 10.96 31.79 -9.29
N SER A 600 12.10 32.46 -9.49
CA SER A 600 12.59 32.85 -10.82
C SER A 600 13.38 31.72 -11.48
N LEU A 601 12.99 31.36 -12.71
CA LEU A 601 13.73 30.46 -13.61
C LEU A 601 14.64 31.25 -14.57
N GLY A 602 14.27 32.49 -14.92
CA GLY A 602 14.91 33.27 -15.98
C GLY A 602 16.29 33.85 -15.63
N GLY A 603 16.55 34.22 -14.38
CA GLY A 603 17.87 34.66 -13.92
C GLY A 603 17.89 35.77 -12.87
N GLY A 604 19.11 36.16 -12.47
CA GLY A 604 19.39 37.11 -11.39
C GLY A 604 19.40 36.45 -10.00
N PHE A 605 20.35 36.84 -9.14
CA PHE A 605 20.27 36.57 -7.71
C PHE A 605 19.20 37.50 -7.11
N PHE A 606 17.94 37.03 -7.07
CA PHE A 606 16.86 37.74 -6.40
C PHE A 606 16.96 37.59 -4.87
N HIS A 607 16.28 38.50 -4.16
CA HIS A 607 16.11 38.43 -2.72
C HIS A 607 15.52 37.08 -2.28
N GLU A 608 15.78 36.71 -1.03
CA GLU A 608 15.19 35.54 -0.38
C GLU A 608 13.65 35.55 -0.56
N PRO A 609 13.08 34.60 -1.32
CA PRO A 609 11.68 34.65 -1.70
C PRO A 609 10.82 34.30 -0.50
N LEU A 610 10.13 35.31 0.04
CA LEU A 610 9.22 35.13 1.17
C LEU A 610 7.92 34.44 0.71
N PRO A 611 7.51 33.33 1.35
CA PRO A 611 6.20 32.73 1.13
C PRO A 611 5.07 33.73 1.42
N ARG A 612 4.02 33.69 0.60
CA ARG A 612 2.82 34.50 0.76
C ARG A 612 1.70 33.62 1.27
N ASP A 613 1.21 33.90 2.47
CA ASP A 613 -0.01 33.25 2.98
C ASP A 613 -1.22 33.73 2.16
N LEU A 614 -2.01 32.78 1.65
CA LEU A 614 -3.28 33.03 1.00
C LEU A 614 -4.45 33.05 2.01
N GLY A 615 -4.17 32.72 3.28
CA GLY A 615 -5.04 32.86 4.44
C GLY A 615 -5.59 31.52 4.95
N ALA A 616 -6.02 31.50 6.22
CA ALA A 616 -6.57 30.33 6.91
C ALA A 616 -7.77 29.66 6.21
N TYR A 617 -8.45 30.37 5.32
CA TYR A 617 -9.62 29.92 4.57
C TYR A 617 -9.30 29.56 3.11
N ALA A 618 -8.03 29.62 2.66
CA ALA A 618 -7.65 29.32 1.28
C ALA A 618 -7.51 27.80 1.05
N GLN A 619 -8.66 27.12 0.92
CA GLN A 619 -8.70 25.65 0.84
C GLN A 619 -8.12 25.04 -0.44
N TRP A 620 -7.44 23.91 -0.26
CA TRP A 620 -7.17 22.90 -1.28
C TRP A 620 -8.35 21.91 -1.38
N PHE A 621 -8.51 21.24 -2.53
CA PHE A 621 -9.53 20.20 -2.70
C PHE A 621 -8.94 18.78 -2.74
N VAL A 622 -9.43 17.95 -1.82
CA VAL A 622 -9.13 16.53 -1.56
C VAL A 622 -10.51 15.85 -1.47
N ASN A 623 -10.83 14.66 -2.07
CA ASN A 623 -12.23 14.32 -2.52
C ASN A 623 -12.90 12.90 -2.26
N GLU A 624 -13.42 12.62 -1.04
CA GLU A 624 -14.16 11.49 -0.34
C GLU A 624 -13.62 10.10 0.24
N ASP A 625 -12.55 10.02 1.06
CA ASP A 625 -12.20 8.90 1.99
C ASP A 625 -11.17 9.21 3.14
N ASN A 626 -10.96 10.48 3.54
CA ASN A 626 -9.80 11.02 4.30
C ASN A 626 -8.42 10.85 3.62
N ARG A 627 -8.27 9.86 2.72
CA ARG A 627 -7.59 10.05 1.43
C ARG A 627 -8.06 11.32 0.69
N GLN A 628 -9.27 11.79 1.03
CA GLN A 628 -10.24 12.42 0.13
C GLN A 628 -11.42 13.08 0.97
N ARG A 629 -12.05 14.27 0.68
CA ARG A 629 -13.42 14.73 1.17
C ARG A 629 -14.34 15.44 0.11
N ARG A 630 -15.49 14.91 -0.34
CA ARG A 630 -16.39 15.64 -1.29
C ARG A 630 -17.32 16.63 -0.56
N LEU A 631 -17.46 17.82 -1.15
CA LEU A 631 -18.76 18.21 -1.71
C LEU A 631 -18.58 19.01 -2.99
N LEU A 632 -17.77 18.43 -3.89
CA LEU A 632 -18.14 18.52 -5.29
C LEU A 632 -19.26 17.53 -5.57
N ASP A 633 -20.04 17.80 -6.62
CA ASP A 633 -21.17 16.98 -7.08
C ASP A 633 -20.92 15.47 -6.86
N GLN A 634 -21.90 14.77 -6.28
CA GLN A 634 -21.82 13.36 -5.87
C GLN A 634 -21.37 12.44 -7.03
N ASP A 635 -21.50 12.93 -8.25
CA ASP A 635 -21.19 12.30 -9.53
C ASP A 635 -19.88 12.84 -10.18
N ALA A 636 -18.95 13.43 -9.40
CA ALA A 636 -17.76 14.12 -9.91
C ALA A 636 -16.39 13.69 -9.33
N PRO A 637 -15.37 13.47 -10.18
CA PRO A 637 -14.01 13.18 -9.74
C PRO A 637 -13.09 14.40 -9.64
N SER A 638 -12.33 14.40 -8.54
CA SER A 638 -11.02 15.05 -8.28
C SER A 638 -10.92 16.59 -8.39
N GLY A 639 -10.04 17.17 -7.58
CA GLY A 639 -9.72 18.61 -7.60
C GLY A 639 -8.89 19.02 -8.81
N THR A 640 -8.76 20.33 -9.03
CA THR A 640 -7.91 20.90 -10.09
C THR A 640 -6.50 21.16 -9.58
N GLU A 641 -5.48 20.78 -10.37
CA GLU A 641 -4.22 21.54 -10.39
C GLU A 641 -4.51 22.99 -10.85
N PRO A 642 -3.81 24.01 -10.34
CA PRO A 642 -3.92 25.36 -10.90
C PRO A 642 -3.40 25.39 -12.34
N ALA A 643 -4.14 26.04 -13.24
CA ALA A 643 -3.75 26.11 -14.65
C ALA A 643 -2.79 27.28 -14.90
N PRO A 644 -1.70 27.12 -15.69
CA PRO A 644 -0.98 28.27 -16.23
C PRO A 644 -1.91 29.06 -17.16
N SER A 645 -1.83 30.40 -17.14
CA SER A 645 -2.68 31.23 -18.00
C SER A 645 -2.17 31.22 -19.43
N VAL A 646 -2.66 30.33 -20.30
CA VAL A 646 -2.08 30.13 -21.64
C VAL A 646 -2.07 31.42 -22.48
N GLY A 647 -0.88 31.96 -22.72
CA GLY A 647 -0.66 33.20 -23.47
C GLY A 647 -0.51 34.48 -22.61
N ALA A 648 -0.58 34.37 -21.29
CA ALA A 648 -0.28 35.45 -20.34
C ALA A 648 0.65 34.92 -19.23
N PRO A 649 1.68 35.66 -18.80
CA PRO A 649 2.56 35.16 -17.76
C PRO A 649 1.78 35.17 -16.42
N GLY A 650 1.60 33.99 -15.81
CA GLY A 650 0.79 33.81 -14.60
C GLY A 650 0.19 32.41 -14.48
N CYS A 651 -0.62 32.21 -13.43
CA CYS A 651 -1.44 31.01 -13.24
C CYS A 651 -2.82 31.34 -12.61
N THR A 652 -3.69 30.33 -12.51
CA THR A 652 -5.09 30.47 -12.09
C THR A 652 -5.44 29.39 -11.07
N VAL A 653 -5.78 29.79 -9.85
CA VAL A 653 -6.18 28.93 -8.73
C VAL A 653 -7.67 29.10 -8.47
N VAL A 654 -8.37 28.01 -8.14
CA VAL A 654 -9.74 28.05 -7.62
C VAL A 654 -9.69 27.81 -6.11
N LEU A 655 -10.02 28.83 -5.30
CA LEU A 655 -10.07 28.71 -3.84
C LEU A 655 -11.52 28.55 -3.38
N GLY A 656 -11.77 27.58 -2.50
CA GLY A 656 -13.06 27.45 -1.79
C GLY A 656 -13.06 28.23 -0.49
N GLN A 657 -14.18 28.86 -0.15
CA GLN A 657 -14.43 29.52 1.14
C GLN A 657 -15.87 29.28 1.60
N PHE A 658 -16.16 29.53 2.87
CA PHE A 658 -17.50 29.44 3.45
C PHE A 658 -17.92 30.77 4.08
N SER A 659 -19.22 30.99 4.21
CA SER A 659 -19.80 32.06 5.03
C SER A 659 -20.96 31.53 5.87
N SER A 660 -21.16 32.09 7.07
CA SER A 660 -22.32 31.83 7.92
C SER A 660 -23.06 33.13 8.17
N ASN A 661 -24.40 33.08 8.14
CA ASN A 661 -25.27 34.22 8.48
C ASN A 661 -25.75 34.19 9.94
N LYS A 662 -25.16 33.34 10.80
CA LYS A 662 -25.50 33.18 12.23
C LYS A 662 -24.26 32.96 13.11
N PRO A 663 -24.32 33.33 14.41
CA PRO A 663 -23.30 32.94 15.39
C PRO A 663 -23.25 31.41 15.55
N LEU A 664 -22.05 30.89 15.82
CA LEU A 664 -21.67 29.47 15.65
C LEU A 664 -22.34 28.49 16.62
N PHE A 665 -22.94 28.95 17.72
CA PHE A 665 -23.45 28.12 18.83
C PHE A 665 -24.74 27.32 18.53
N ALA A 666 -25.10 27.10 17.26
CA ALA A 666 -26.27 26.36 16.84
C ALA A 666 -25.90 25.28 15.81
N ASN A 667 -25.72 24.03 16.27
CA ASN A 667 -25.37 22.87 15.44
C ASN A 667 -26.45 22.55 14.39
N ARG A 668 -26.41 23.22 13.24
CA ARG A 668 -27.16 22.90 12.02
C ARG A 668 -26.30 23.16 10.78
N HIS A 669 -25.86 22.09 10.13
CA HIS A 669 -25.07 22.10 8.89
C HIS A 669 -25.73 22.87 7.72
N GLN A 670 -27.00 23.25 7.84
CA GLN A 670 -27.81 23.94 6.82
C GLN A 670 -27.56 25.45 6.71
N ASP A 671 -26.86 26.07 7.67
CA ASP A 671 -26.68 27.52 7.73
C ASP A 671 -25.40 28.05 7.07
N PHE A 672 -24.50 27.17 6.60
CA PHE A 672 -23.28 27.53 5.87
C PHE A 672 -23.52 27.67 4.37
N ARG A 673 -22.95 28.72 3.76
CA ARG A 673 -22.94 28.95 2.32
C ARG A 673 -21.51 28.84 1.77
N PRO A 674 -21.18 27.73 1.08
CA PRO A 674 -19.90 27.61 0.40
C PRO A 674 -19.90 28.48 -0.87
N TRP A 675 -18.74 29.04 -1.20
CA TRP A 675 -18.52 29.89 -2.38
C TRP A 675 -17.07 29.74 -2.87
N GLN A 676 -16.79 30.22 -4.08
CA GLN A 676 -15.47 30.08 -4.70
C GLN A 676 -14.94 31.42 -5.21
N VAL A 677 -13.63 31.62 -5.03
CA VAL A 677 -12.88 32.73 -5.63
C VAL A 677 -12.03 32.16 -6.76
N LEU A 678 -12.07 32.81 -7.93
CA LEU A 678 -11.11 32.56 -8.99
C LEU A 678 -9.92 33.50 -8.80
N CYS A 679 -8.80 32.97 -8.31
CA CYS A 679 -7.59 33.73 -8.06
C CYS A 679 -6.69 33.72 -9.31
N LEU A 680 -6.52 34.88 -9.93
CA LEU A 680 -5.50 35.10 -10.95
C LEU A 680 -4.19 35.49 -10.25
N ILE A 681 -3.10 34.82 -10.58
CA ILE A 681 -1.80 35.04 -9.95
C ILE A 681 -0.83 35.47 -11.05
N ASP A 682 -0.33 36.70 -10.96
CA ASP A 682 0.61 37.27 -11.93
C ASP A 682 2.09 36.90 -11.58
N PRO A 683 3.08 37.23 -12.43
CA PRO A 683 4.49 36.80 -12.27
C PRO A 683 5.27 37.53 -11.18
N GLY A 684 4.61 38.42 -10.44
CA GLY A 684 5.11 38.99 -9.20
C GLY A 684 4.29 38.50 -8.01
N GLY A 685 3.65 37.33 -8.12
CA GLY A 685 2.87 36.62 -7.12
C GLY A 685 1.64 37.38 -6.62
N VAL A 686 1.17 38.41 -7.34
CA VAL A 686 0.06 39.23 -6.87
C VAL A 686 -1.24 38.50 -7.17
N VAL A 687 -1.91 38.07 -6.11
CA VAL A 687 -3.18 37.35 -6.17
C VAL A 687 -4.32 38.34 -6.36
N ARG A 688 -5.01 38.24 -7.50
CA ARG A 688 -6.13 39.09 -7.89
C ARG A 688 -7.43 38.26 -7.82
N PRO A 689 -8.25 38.42 -6.77
CA PRO A 689 -9.47 37.66 -6.62
C PRO A 689 -10.54 38.14 -7.61
N THR A 690 -10.94 37.26 -8.51
CA THR A 690 -12.08 37.44 -9.41
C THR A 690 -13.27 36.69 -8.80
N VAL A 691 -14.22 37.43 -8.24
CA VAL A 691 -15.36 36.84 -7.52
C VAL A 691 -16.34 36.20 -8.51
N ARG A 692 -16.62 34.90 -8.37
CA ARG A 692 -17.74 34.25 -9.07
C ARG A 692 -19.01 34.50 -8.25
N GLU A 693 -20.10 34.86 -8.92
CA GLU A 693 -21.39 35.18 -8.26
C GLU A 693 -21.92 33.99 -7.45
N ALA A 694 -22.47 34.29 -6.26
CA ALA A 694 -23.09 33.28 -5.41
C ALA A 694 -24.30 32.64 -6.12
N GLY A 695 -24.27 31.32 -6.29
CA GLY A 695 -25.34 30.53 -6.93
C GLY A 695 -25.00 29.97 -8.32
N ARG A 696 -23.81 30.23 -8.89
CA ARG A 696 -23.33 29.50 -10.08
C ARG A 696 -22.84 28.09 -9.72
N SER A 697 -22.74 27.20 -10.72
CA SER A 697 -22.17 25.86 -10.61
C SER A 697 -20.79 25.85 -9.93
N TRP A 698 -20.50 24.84 -9.11
CA TRP A 698 -19.17 24.68 -8.50
C TRP A 698 -18.14 24.27 -9.55
N LEU A 699 -16.96 24.89 -9.50
CA LEU A 699 -15.87 24.72 -10.46
C LEU A 699 -14.93 23.57 -10.10
N HIS A 700 -14.66 22.72 -11.10
CA HIS A 700 -13.73 21.58 -11.10
C HIS A 700 -12.50 21.80 -11.99
N GLN A 701 -12.52 22.83 -12.85
CA GLN A 701 -11.40 23.26 -13.68
C GLN A 701 -11.67 24.66 -14.23
N VAL A 702 -10.61 25.46 -14.38
CA VAL A 702 -10.62 26.70 -15.16
C VAL A 702 -9.38 26.73 -16.06
N VAL A 703 -9.56 27.19 -17.30
CA VAL A 703 -8.51 27.26 -18.32
C VAL A 703 -8.65 28.59 -19.08
N LEU A 704 -7.57 29.35 -19.17
CA LEU A 704 -7.43 30.43 -20.16
C LEU A 704 -6.91 29.82 -21.46
N HIS A 705 -7.55 30.12 -22.59
CA HIS A 705 -7.04 29.77 -23.92
C HIS A 705 -7.39 30.87 -24.92
N LYS A 706 -6.41 31.33 -25.72
CA LYS A 706 -6.56 32.42 -26.71
C LYS A 706 -7.26 33.68 -26.15
N GLY A 707 -7.07 33.99 -24.86
CA GLY A 707 -7.70 35.14 -24.20
C GLY A 707 -9.17 34.94 -23.75
N ARG A 708 -9.71 33.71 -23.83
CA ARG A 708 -11.05 33.36 -23.34
C ARG A 708 -10.99 32.35 -22.21
N TRP A 709 -11.94 32.45 -21.27
CA TRP A 709 -12.07 31.53 -20.14
C TRP A 709 -13.00 30.37 -20.46
N PHE A 710 -12.54 29.18 -20.11
CA PHE A 710 -13.25 27.92 -20.20
C PHE A 710 -13.30 27.29 -18.82
N THR A 711 -14.47 26.88 -18.39
CA THR A 711 -14.69 26.35 -17.04
C THR A 711 -15.35 24.99 -17.08
N ALA A 712 -15.05 24.13 -16.11
CA ALA A 712 -15.75 22.88 -15.90
C ALA A 712 -16.53 23.00 -14.58
N GLY A 713 -17.86 23.02 -14.67
CA GLY A 713 -18.78 23.14 -13.55
C GLY A 713 -19.51 21.83 -13.22
N SER A 714 -20.30 21.83 -12.14
CA SER A 714 -21.20 20.72 -11.80
C SER A 714 -22.25 20.46 -12.89
N ALA A 715 -22.74 21.52 -13.57
CA ALA A 715 -23.63 21.39 -14.72
C ALA A 715 -22.97 20.75 -15.96
N GLY A 716 -21.63 20.79 -16.05
CA GLY A 716 -20.84 20.42 -17.23
C GLY A 716 -19.85 21.51 -17.62
N LEU A 717 -19.40 21.53 -18.86
CA LEU A 717 -18.46 22.52 -19.36
C LEU A 717 -19.17 23.81 -19.76
N GLU A 718 -18.72 24.93 -19.20
CA GLU A 718 -19.27 26.26 -19.40
C GLU A 718 -18.17 27.17 -20.00
N ALA A 719 -18.40 27.76 -21.16
CA ALA A 719 -17.45 28.63 -21.87
C ALA A 719 -17.96 30.09 -21.92
N ASP A 720 -17.08 31.06 -21.67
CA ASP A 720 -17.47 32.48 -21.70
C ASP A 720 -17.61 33.00 -23.14
N THR A 721 -18.69 33.74 -23.40
CA THR A 721 -19.04 34.37 -24.67
C THR A 721 -18.62 35.85 -24.72
N ALA A 722 -18.55 36.42 -25.93
CA ALA A 722 -18.05 37.78 -26.15
C ALA A 722 -18.92 38.90 -25.52
N ASP A 723 -20.14 38.59 -25.09
CA ASP A 723 -21.03 39.48 -24.32
C ASP A 723 -20.93 39.30 -22.79
N GLY A 724 -19.92 38.55 -22.31
CA GLY A 724 -19.66 38.36 -20.87
C GLY A 724 -20.58 37.36 -20.17
N ARG A 725 -21.36 36.59 -20.93
CA ARG A 725 -22.15 35.46 -20.40
C ARG A 725 -21.32 34.17 -20.44
N THR A 726 -21.77 33.14 -19.75
CA THR A 726 -21.18 31.79 -19.81
C THR A 726 -22.22 30.82 -20.38
N THR A 727 -21.85 30.02 -21.38
CA THR A 727 -22.76 29.06 -22.05
C THR A 727 -22.35 27.62 -21.75
N LEU A 728 -23.30 26.77 -21.37
CA LEU A 728 -23.06 25.33 -21.21
C LEU A 728 -22.88 24.68 -22.59
N VAL A 729 -21.65 24.24 -22.90
CA VAL A 729 -21.27 23.67 -24.20
C VAL A 729 -21.23 22.14 -24.21
N MET A 730 -21.13 21.51 -23.04
CA MET A 730 -21.29 20.05 -22.88
C MET A 730 -21.80 19.71 -21.46
N PRO A 731 -22.96 19.06 -21.30
CA PRO A 731 -23.49 18.72 -19.98
C PRO A 731 -22.65 17.63 -19.29
N ARG A 732 -22.64 17.62 -17.95
CA ARG A 732 -21.98 16.57 -17.16
C ARG A 732 -22.69 15.21 -17.34
N PRO A 733 -21.95 14.09 -17.47
CA PRO A 733 -22.54 12.76 -17.26
C PRO A 733 -22.96 12.60 -15.78
N ARG A 734 -24.09 11.91 -15.52
CA ARG A 734 -24.67 11.70 -14.18
C ARG A 734 -23.89 10.71 -13.27
N ALA A 735 -22.58 10.61 -13.46
CA ALA A 735 -21.63 9.77 -12.72
C ALA A 735 -20.25 9.87 -13.39
N GLY A 736 -19.74 11.08 -13.68
CA GLY A 736 -18.70 11.23 -14.70
C GLY A 736 -17.63 12.29 -14.49
N ALA A 737 -16.49 11.98 -15.09
CA ALA A 737 -15.43 12.94 -15.34
C ALA A 737 -15.78 13.83 -16.52
N LEU A 738 -15.31 15.08 -16.49
CA LEU A 738 -15.24 15.95 -17.64
C LEU A 738 -14.14 17.00 -17.40
N ARG A 739 -13.21 17.16 -18.36
CA ARG A 739 -12.04 18.05 -18.29
C ARG A 739 -11.73 18.66 -19.66
N TRP A 740 -11.12 19.84 -19.64
CA TRP A 740 -10.64 20.62 -20.79
C TRP A 740 -9.13 20.40 -21.04
N PHE A 741 -8.76 20.22 -22.31
CA PHE A 741 -7.38 20.10 -22.79
C PHE A 741 -7.14 20.98 -24.03
N PRO A 742 -6.46 22.13 -23.90
CA PRO A 742 -6.15 22.98 -25.04
C PRO A 742 -5.08 22.38 -25.96
N ALA A 743 -5.28 22.47 -27.27
CA ALA A 743 -4.30 22.11 -28.29
C ALA A 743 -4.43 23.05 -29.50
N GLY A 744 -3.43 23.91 -29.71
CA GLY A 744 -3.35 24.80 -30.87
C GLY A 744 -4.43 25.88 -30.89
N ASN A 745 -5.43 25.70 -31.75
CA ASN A 745 -6.60 26.55 -31.94
C ASN A 745 -7.90 25.88 -31.44
N HIS A 746 -7.78 24.71 -30.80
CA HIS A 746 -8.89 23.87 -30.37
C HIS A 746 -8.80 23.56 -28.87
N ILE A 747 -9.93 23.19 -28.27
CA ILE A 747 -9.97 22.64 -26.92
C ILE A 747 -10.75 21.32 -26.93
N TYR A 748 -10.13 20.28 -26.40
CA TYR A 748 -10.69 18.95 -26.29
C TYR A 748 -11.36 18.79 -24.93
N ALA A 749 -12.65 18.53 -24.94
CA ALA A 749 -13.47 18.21 -23.78
C ALA A 749 -13.54 16.69 -23.62
N VAL A 750 -12.82 16.11 -22.66
CA VAL A 750 -12.78 14.66 -22.48
C VAL A 750 -13.46 14.25 -21.18
N GLY A 751 -14.38 13.28 -21.28
CA GLY A 751 -15.13 12.75 -20.15
C GLY A 751 -15.41 11.26 -20.25
N THR A 752 -15.75 10.65 -19.12
CA THR A 752 -16.08 9.23 -18.98
C THR A 752 -17.23 9.05 -17.99
N ASP A 753 -18.13 8.10 -18.26
CA ASP A 753 -19.18 7.64 -17.35
C ASP A 753 -18.60 6.55 -16.43
N GLN A 754 -18.96 6.53 -15.14
CA GLN A 754 -18.51 5.52 -14.16
C GLN A 754 -19.62 4.60 -13.64
N VAL A 755 -20.89 4.98 -13.77
CA VAL A 755 -22.03 4.14 -13.31
C VAL A 755 -22.57 3.25 -14.43
N SER A 756 -22.35 3.63 -15.70
CA SER A 756 -22.75 2.81 -16.83
C SER A 756 -21.58 2.47 -17.76
N PRO A 757 -21.02 1.24 -17.69
CA PRO A 757 -20.13 0.71 -18.72
C PRO A 757 -20.73 0.85 -20.12
N ALA A 758 -22.07 0.80 -20.23
CA ALA A 758 -22.80 0.98 -21.48
C ALA A 758 -22.68 2.39 -22.13
N ARG A 759 -21.91 3.32 -21.56
CA ARG A 759 -21.71 4.68 -22.11
C ARG A 759 -20.27 5.05 -22.45
N GLY A 760 -19.27 4.37 -21.88
CA GLY A 760 -17.85 4.55 -22.23
C GLY A 760 -17.32 5.98 -22.05
N TRP A 761 -16.40 6.37 -22.93
CA TRP A 761 -15.79 7.71 -22.99
C TRP A 761 -16.42 8.61 -24.06
N SER A 762 -16.23 9.92 -23.91
CA SER A 762 -16.64 10.94 -24.87
C SER A 762 -15.58 12.03 -25.02
N VAL A 763 -15.37 12.49 -26.26
CA VAL A 763 -14.54 13.66 -26.59
C VAL A 763 -15.38 14.63 -27.41
N GLY A 764 -15.60 15.84 -26.90
CA GLY A 764 -16.04 16.97 -27.71
C GLY A 764 -14.83 17.78 -28.18
N VAL A 765 -14.79 18.15 -29.46
CA VAL A 765 -13.78 19.08 -29.98
C VAL A 765 -14.43 20.45 -30.17
N PHE A 766 -13.81 21.49 -29.65
CA PHE A 766 -14.31 22.87 -29.72
C PHE A 766 -13.29 23.79 -30.39
N ASP A 767 -13.78 24.78 -31.16
CA ASP A 767 -12.94 25.83 -31.74
C ASP A 767 -12.50 26.86 -30.67
N GLU A 768 -11.57 27.75 -31.01
CA GLU A 768 -11.16 28.89 -30.17
C GLU A 768 -12.32 29.82 -29.77
N ARG A 769 -13.50 29.66 -30.38
CA ARG A 769 -14.71 30.45 -30.09
C ARG A 769 -15.69 29.73 -29.17
N GLY A 770 -15.42 28.49 -28.78
CA GLY A 770 -16.29 27.65 -27.96
C GLY A 770 -17.44 26.97 -28.73
N HIS A 771 -17.46 27.04 -30.07
CA HIS A 771 -18.38 26.25 -30.87
C HIS A 771 -17.91 24.80 -30.96
N LYS A 772 -18.87 23.88 -30.95
CA LYS A 772 -18.61 22.45 -31.10
C LYS A 772 -18.30 22.11 -32.56
N VAL A 773 -17.11 21.59 -32.80
CA VAL A 773 -16.62 21.14 -34.12
C VAL A 773 -16.96 19.66 -34.35
N ASP A 774 -16.70 18.80 -33.37
CA ASP A 774 -16.89 17.35 -33.48
C ASP A 774 -17.33 16.70 -32.15
N PHE A 775 -17.82 15.45 -32.21
CA PHE A 775 -18.16 14.63 -31.06
C PHE A 775 -17.89 13.14 -31.28
N LEU A 776 -17.02 12.60 -30.45
CA LEU A 776 -16.54 11.23 -30.54
C LEU A 776 -16.96 10.47 -29.28
N MET A 777 -17.47 9.25 -29.46
CA MET A 777 -17.81 8.35 -28.36
C MET A 777 -17.09 7.01 -28.48
N GLY A 778 -16.68 6.48 -27.33
CA GLY A 778 -15.96 5.24 -27.21
C GLY A 778 -16.82 3.98 -27.27
N LYS A 779 -16.14 2.83 -27.39
CA LYS A 779 -16.74 1.54 -27.06
C LYS A 779 -16.90 1.39 -25.55
N GLN A 780 -17.95 0.68 -25.16
CA GLN A 780 -18.37 0.42 -23.77
C GLN A 780 -17.32 -0.33 -22.92
N SER A 781 -16.38 -1.06 -23.53
CA SER A 781 -15.36 -1.84 -22.83
C SER A 781 -14.09 -1.07 -22.45
N ALA A 782 -13.90 0.14 -22.98
CA ALA A 782 -12.61 0.82 -22.93
C ALA A 782 -12.61 1.99 -21.92
N THR A 783 -11.80 1.87 -20.86
CA THR A 783 -11.60 2.91 -19.85
C THR A 783 -10.42 3.80 -20.21
N LEU A 784 -10.52 5.11 -20.03
CA LEU A 784 -9.43 6.01 -20.40
C LEU A 784 -8.26 5.84 -19.40
N SER A 785 -7.04 5.63 -19.91
CA SER A 785 -5.85 5.53 -19.08
C SER A 785 -5.48 6.91 -18.55
N GLY A 786 -5.29 7.05 -17.24
CA GLY A 786 -4.91 8.32 -16.59
C GLY A 786 -6.07 9.07 -15.95
N HIS A 787 -5.73 10.17 -15.27
CA HIS A 787 -6.43 10.54 -14.03
C HIS A 787 -7.85 11.08 -14.10
N LEU A 788 -8.57 11.05 -15.23
CA LEU A 788 -9.95 11.57 -15.32
C LEU A 788 -10.85 11.08 -14.16
N THR A 789 -10.54 9.91 -13.58
CA THR A 789 -11.22 9.36 -12.39
C THR A 789 -10.26 8.86 -11.29
N SER A 790 -8.98 9.26 -11.28
CA SER A 790 -8.02 8.74 -10.28
C SER A 790 -8.27 9.26 -8.86
N ARG A 791 -7.77 8.50 -7.88
CA ARG A 791 -7.80 8.88 -6.47
C ARG A 791 -6.55 9.65 -6.01
N HIS A 792 -5.44 9.55 -6.73
CA HIS A 792 -4.13 10.07 -6.31
C HIS A 792 -3.89 11.49 -6.84
N ARG A 793 -3.59 12.44 -5.95
CA ARG A 793 -3.48 13.89 -6.26
C ARG A 793 -2.28 14.30 -7.15
N TRP A 794 -1.36 13.37 -7.44
CA TRP A 794 -0.08 13.62 -8.14
C TRP A 794 0.04 12.91 -9.49
N GLU A 795 -0.98 12.15 -9.90
CA GLU A 795 -1.02 11.68 -11.28
C GLU A 795 -1.35 12.85 -12.20
N ARG A 796 -0.60 13.04 -13.30
CA ARG A 796 -0.96 14.00 -14.36
C ARG A 796 -1.85 13.35 -15.43
N PRO A 797 -2.60 14.12 -16.24
CA PRO A 797 -3.46 13.54 -17.26
C PRO A 797 -2.61 12.87 -18.34
N ARG A 798 -2.96 11.64 -18.75
CA ARG A 798 -2.21 10.89 -19.78
C ARG A 798 -2.72 11.25 -21.18
N MET A 799 -2.74 12.55 -21.43
CA MET A 799 -3.13 13.16 -22.70
C MET A 799 -2.11 14.25 -23.04
N VAL A 800 -1.72 14.33 -24.31
CA VAL A 800 -0.66 15.23 -24.78
C VAL A 800 -1.14 16.00 -25.99
N ALA A 801 -1.13 17.33 -25.90
CA ALA A 801 -1.41 18.20 -27.04
C ALA A 801 -0.29 18.14 -28.09
N ASP A 802 -0.67 18.11 -29.36
CA ASP A 802 0.22 18.02 -30.53
C ASP A 802 -0.33 18.91 -31.65
N GLY A 803 0.13 20.16 -31.70
CA GLY A 803 -0.45 21.18 -32.57
C GLY A 803 -1.94 21.39 -32.30
N ASP A 804 -2.78 21.29 -33.32
CA ASP A 804 -4.25 21.32 -33.24
C ASP A 804 -4.89 19.97 -32.82
N SER A 805 -4.08 18.96 -32.50
CA SER A 805 -4.50 17.58 -32.20
C SER A 805 -4.09 17.14 -30.79
N MET A 806 -4.56 15.98 -30.35
CA MET A 806 -4.25 15.44 -29.03
C MET A 806 -4.06 13.93 -29.05
N TRP A 807 -3.06 13.44 -28.34
CA TRP A 807 -2.82 12.03 -28.07
C TRP A 807 -3.47 11.62 -26.75
N MET A 808 -4.09 10.45 -26.71
CA MET A 808 -4.65 9.85 -25.48
C MET A 808 -4.54 8.33 -25.52
N THR A 809 -4.58 7.68 -24.36
CA THR A 809 -4.60 6.22 -24.26
C THR A 809 -5.90 5.69 -23.67
N MET A 810 -6.41 4.62 -24.28
CA MET A 810 -7.52 3.82 -23.78
C MET A 810 -7.02 2.45 -23.32
N LEU A 811 -7.42 1.98 -22.15
CA LEU A 811 -7.22 0.60 -21.69
C LEU A 811 -8.45 -0.24 -22.07
N ASP A 812 -8.24 -1.39 -22.71
CA ASP A 812 -9.30 -2.24 -23.27
C ASP A 812 -8.86 -3.70 -23.15
N ALA A 813 -9.41 -4.42 -22.16
CA ALA A 813 -9.04 -5.81 -21.80
C ALA A 813 -7.52 -6.04 -21.63
N GLY A 814 -6.87 -5.26 -20.75
CA GLY A 814 -5.44 -5.40 -20.43
C GLY A 814 -4.48 -4.94 -21.53
N ARG A 815 -4.97 -4.19 -22.53
CA ARG A 815 -4.18 -3.60 -23.61
C ARG A 815 -4.41 -2.10 -23.71
N SER A 816 -3.36 -1.30 -23.62
CA SER A 816 -3.42 0.10 -24.01
C SER A 816 -3.54 0.26 -25.53
N ARG A 817 -4.37 1.23 -25.92
CA ARG A 817 -4.66 1.65 -27.29
C ARG A 817 -4.36 3.14 -27.39
N LEU A 818 -3.33 3.51 -28.14
CA LEU A 818 -3.00 4.90 -28.40
C LEU A 818 -3.93 5.45 -29.48
N LEU A 819 -4.65 6.52 -29.15
CA LEU A 819 -5.50 7.26 -30.09
C LEU A 819 -4.86 8.61 -30.43
N HIS A 820 -4.85 8.95 -31.71
CA HIS A 820 -4.63 10.30 -32.20
C HIS A 820 -6.01 10.93 -32.45
N VAL A 821 -6.31 12.04 -31.77
CA VAL A 821 -7.59 12.73 -31.84
C VAL A 821 -7.39 14.10 -32.49
N THR A 822 -8.21 14.38 -33.50
CA THR A 822 -8.14 15.58 -34.33
C THR A 822 -9.54 16.21 -34.44
N PRO A 823 -9.68 17.44 -34.98
CA PRO A 823 -10.99 18.04 -35.24
C PRO A 823 -11.81 17.31 -36.33
N GLY A 824 -11.21 16.35 -37.04
CA GLY A 824 -11.88 15.46 -38.00
C GLY A 824 -12.05 14.01 -37.51
N GLY A 825 -11.85 13.76 -36.21
CA GLY A 825 -12.10 12.47 -35.57
C GLY A 825 -10.88 11.84 -34.87
N ALA A 826 -11.11 10.68 -34.24
CA ALA A 826 -10.08 9.88 -33.58
C ALA A 826 -9.68 8.64 -34.39
N ARG A 827 -8.38 8.37 -34.46
CA ARG A 827 -7.77 7.19 -35.10
C ARG A 827 -6.97 6.40 -34.06
N GLU A 828 -7.17 5.08 -34.02
CA GLU A 828 -6.25 4.18 -33.30
C GLU A 828 -4.95 4.06 -34.08
N VAL A 829 -3.82 4.35 -33.42
CA VAL A 829 -2.49 4.42 -34.06
C VAL A 829 -1.59 3.28 -33.59
N HIS A 830 -1.72 2.87 -32.33
CA HIS A 830 -0.97 1.73 -31.77
C HIS A 830 -1.79 0.97 -30.73
N ARG A 831 -1.51 -0.33 -30.53
CA ARG A 831 -2.09 -1.16 -29.48
C ARG A 831 -1.06 -2.16 -28.96
N THR A 832 -0.86 -2.19 -27.63
CA THR A 832 0.13 -3.04 -26.96
C THR A 832 -0.42 -3.58 -25.63
N PRO A 833 0.08 -4.71 -25.09
CA PRO A 833 -0.21 -5.14 -23.73
C PRO A 833 0.28 -4.13 -22.68
N GLY A 834 -0.40 -4.12 -21.53
CA GLY A 834 -0.05 -3.27 -20.38
C GLY A 834 -0.39 -1.79 -20.57
N THR A 835 0.20 -0.91 -19.76
CA THR A 835 0.02 0.56 -19.87
C THR A 835 0.98 1.14 -20.90
N PHE A 836 0.48 2.01 -21.78
CA PHE A 836 1.27 2.70 -22.79
C PHE A 836 0.79 4.14 -22.97
N GLU A 837 1.60 5.12 -22.56
CA GLU A 837 1.11 6.44 -22.16
C GLU A 837 1.87 7.54 -22.91
N PRO A 838 1.21 8.45 -23.66
CA PRO A 838 1.90 9.50 -24.39
C PRO A 838 2.61 10.48 -23.45
N VAL A 839 3.84 10.84 -23.80
CA VAL A 839 4.67 11.85 -23.13
C VAL A 839 4.82 13.10 -24.00
N ALA A 840 5.17 12.92 -25.27
CA ALA A 840 5.53 14.05 -26.15
C ALA A 840 5.53 13.66 -27.63
N ARG A 841 5.01 14.55 -28.51
CA ARG A 841 5.36 14.51 -29.93
C ARG A 841 6.74 15.13 -30.12
N ILE A 842 7.62 14.41 -30.79
CA ILE A 842 8.91 14.89 -31.28
C ILE A 842 8.96 14.72 -32.81
N PRO A 843 9.91 15.30 -33.56
CA PRO A 843 9.88 15.25 -35.03
C PRO A 843 9.85 13.83 -35.62
N THR A 844 10.51 12.86 -34.98
CA THR A 844 10.69 11.48 -35.46
C THR A 844 9.54 10.52 -35.09
N GLY A 845 8.66 10.89 -34.16
CA GLY A 845 7.64 10.00 -33.62
C GLY A 845 7.02 10.53 -32.32
N LEU A 846 6.48 9.63 -31.51
CA LEU A 846 5.89 9.91 -30.21
C LEU A 846 6.70 9.22 -29.11
N LEU A 847 7.07 9.96 -28.07
CA LEU A 847 7.60 9.38 -26.84
C LEU A 847 6.45 8.93 -25.94
N CYS A 848 6.59 7.75 -25.35
CA CYS A 848 5.61 7.16 -24.45
C CYS A 848 6.29 6.48 -23.25
N LEU A 849 5.58 6.33 -22.13
CA LEU A 849 5.95 5.37 -21.08
C LEU A 849 5.24 4.04 -21.34
N HIS A 850 5.95 2.91 -21.25
CA HIS A 850 5.40 1.56 -21.43
C HIS A 850 5.68 0.69 -20.21
N ARG A 851 4.65 -0.04 -19.75
CA ARG A 851 4.67 -1.02 -18.66
C ARG A 851 3.92 -2.28 -19.14
N PRO A 852 4.56 -3.21 -19.88
CA PRO A 852 3.85 -4.30 -20.58
C PRO A 852 3.07 -5.25 -19.65
N ASP A 853 3.50 -5.39 -18.40
CA ASP A 853 2.93 -6.32 -17.42
C ASP A 853 1.89 -5.66 -16.49
N ASP A 854 1.72 -4.33 -16.56
CA ASP A 854 0.79 -3.58 -15.71
C ASP A 854 -0.57 -3.42 -16.40
N VAL A 855 -1.55 -4.16 -15.91
CA VAL A 855 -2.93 -4.19 -16.44
C VAL A 855 -3.92 -3.30 -15.68
N THR A 856 -3.50 -2.61 -14.61
CA THR A 856 -4.40 -1.71 -13.85
C THR A 856 -4.32 -0.28 -14.36
N GLY A 857 -3.17 0.14 -14.86
CA GLY A 857 -2.98 1.51 -15.34
C GLY A 857 -2.94 2.53 -14.21
N THR A 858 -2.48 2.17 -13.01
CA THR A 858 -2.53 3.02 -11.80
C THR A 858 -1.17 3.47 -11.24
N ALA A 859 -0.06 2.97 -11.77
CA ALA A 859 1.25 3.10 -11.12
C ALA A 859 2.25 4.02 -11.87
N ARG A 860 2.21 5.32 -11.58
CA ARG A 860 3.37 6.23 -11.77
C ARG A 860 4.47 5.97 -10.74
N ASP A 861 4.07 5.54 -9.55
CA ASP A 861 4.95 5.27 -8.39
C ASP A 861 5.82 4.00 -8.58
N HIS A 862 5.72 3.34 -9.73
CA HIS A 862 6.55 2.20 -10.13
C HIS A 862 7.32 2.52 -11.42
N PRO A 863 8.62 2.21 -11.51
CA PRO A 863 9.42 2.56 -12.68
C PRO A 863 8.91 1.91 -13.98
N SER A 864 8.90 2.70 -15.05
CA SER A 864 8.45 2.35 -16.40
C SER A 864 9.60 2.39 -17.40
N THR A 865 9.38 1.91 -18.62
CA THR A 865 10.31 2.11 -19.74
C THR A 865 9.80 3.25 -20.61
N LEU A 866 10.55 4.35 -20.71
CA LEU A 866 10.39 5.35 -21.76
C LEU A 866 10.77 4.71 -23.11
N VAL A 867 9.87 4.84 -24.07
CA VAL A 867 9.98 4.28 -25.41
C VAL A 867 9.65 5.32 -26.48
N HIS A 868 10.09 5.07 -27.70
CA HIS A 868 9.75 5.85 -28.89
C HIS A 868 8.94 5.00 -29.85
N LEU A 869 7.84 5.57 -30.34
CA LEU A 869 6.99 5.02 -31.38
C LEU A 869 7.18 5.89 -32.64
N PRO A 870 7.85 5.39 -33.69
CA PRO A 870 7.84 6.03 -35.01
C PRO A 870 6.41 6.15 -35.56
N LEU A 871 6.08 7.28 -36.19
CA LEU A 871 4.72 7.66 -36.63
C LEU A 871 4.65 8.16 -38.09
#